data_AF-A0AAV8DYF3-F1
#
_entry.id   AF-A0AAV8DYF3-F1
#
_cell.length_a   1.000
_cell.length_b   1.000
_cell.length_c   1.000
_cell.angle_alpha   90.00
_cell.angle_beta   90.00
_cell.angle_gamma   90.00
#
_symmetry.space_group_name_H-M   'P 1'
#
loop_
_entity.id
_entity.type
_entity.pdbx_description
1 polymer ?
#
loop_
_entity_poly.entity_id
_entity_poly.type
_entity_poly.pdbx_seq_one_letter_code
_entity_poly.pdbx_strand_id
1 'polypeptide(L)'
;MEEAFANLEDSPMFRKKVSTMEASVNELKGRCEILQDGSKGLMKILGDAYKGDLSFAESLEAFGAGRDDQLSVAIGGPVMAKFTAVFRELGTYKELLRSQVDHMLSDRLSQFISVDLYNVKDCRQRLDKATAEYDQAREKCMSVKKGTKPEIVADLEEDLHNSKSTFERCRFNLVTAVANIEAKKKYEFLEATSAIVDAHLRYFKQGYEVLCKLESFVDQVLTYCLQSREAMAAKQDNLAKRIQEFRIQEELANSRTVSNMGTSTSGNGLMPLVGAPTSNGEVQIIKQGYLLKRSSNLRADWKRRFFVLDSHGTLYYYRNKGGQSSGSSEGSGMFGRFKISNQKTPSKGEDHLGYQTVDLRISTIKLDSEQSNLRFCFRLISPAKTFILQAENEADRMDWTEKITGAITSLLNSSSSGQISSVGSQIGDGSFTMGKDAESPAIEEGSSTVSHVLRSISGNEKCAECGSPGPEWASLNLGILVCIECSGAHRNLGVHISKVRSLTLDVKVWEPVVIDLFQNLGNTFSNSVWEELLPHDHNEGMDESDKCIYPIGKPNPNDSFPRKEKYIQYKYADRSFLIQETDRPSITLWEAIKSNDIKEAYRLLVKSSINSNIQYDDISNNKMYHSFEISSSKSREKKQIDPSNCQNIMECFQGCSLLHLACQNGYATMAELLLQFGADINAQDFHGRTALHHTVLIENDELAKYLLKRGARTTITDGGGLTALERRMDLGAITDDELFLLFVNDSSNTSHRN
;
A
#
# COMPACT_ATOMS: atom_id res chain seq x y z
N MET A 1 -14.47 70.75 -6.33
CA MET A 1 -13.49 70.94 -7.42
C MET A 1 -13.90 72.14 -8.25
N GLU A 2 -15.18 72.26 -8.60
CA GLU A 2 -15.81 73.45 -9.19
C GLU A 2 -15.46 74.75 -8.42
N GLU A 3 -15.63 74.79 -7.09
CA GLU A 3 -15.23 75.95 -6.26
C GLU A 3 -13.74 76.32 -6.36
N ALA A 4 -12.86 75.36 -6.68
CA ALA A 4 -11.41 75.59 -6.69
C ALA A 4 -10.91 76.28 -7.97
N PHE A 5 -11.74 76.30 -9.03
CA PHE A 5 -11.43 76.85 -10.35
C PHE A 5 -12.57 77.72 -10.90
N ALA A 6 -13.38 78.32 -10.01
CA ALA A 6 -14.52 79.16 -10.38
C ALA A 6 -14.13 80.43 -11.20
N ASN A 7 -12.87 80.86 -11.11
CA ASN A 7 -12.25 81.78 -12.07
C ASN A 7 -11.01 81.09 -12.69
N LEU A 8 -10.98 81.04 -14.03
CA LEU A 8 -9.94 80.40 -14.84
C LEU A 8 -8.92 81.40 -15.44
N GLU A 9 -9.06 82.69 -15.13
CA GLU A 9 -8.10 83.72 -15.52
C GLU A 9 -6.69 83.46 -14.96
N ASP A 10 -5.68 83.83 -15.73
CA ASP A 10 -4.26 83.69 -15.42
C ASP A 10 -3.78 84.69 -14.34
N SER A 11 -4.45 84.68 -13.19
CA SER A 11 -4.13 85.51 -12.04
C SER A 11 -2.95 84.94 -11.23
N PRO A 12 -2.19 85.77 -10.50
CA PRO A 12 -1.18 85.29 -9.55
C PRO A 12 -1.75 84.32 -8.49
N MET A 13 -3.02 84.49 -8.12
CA MET A 13 -3.73 83.62 -7.18
C MET A 13 -4.02 82.24 -7.78
N PHE A 14 -4.45 82.18 -9.04
CA PHE A 14 -4.62 80.94 -9.80
C PHE A 14 -3.27 80.21 -9.94
N ARG A 15 -2.22 80.90 -10.39
CA ARG A 15 -0.86 80.32 -10.53
C ARG A 15 -0.35 79.75 -9.19
N LYS A 16 -0.56 80.46 -8.07
CA LYS A 16 -0.21 79.98 -6.73
C LYS A 16 -1.00 78.73 -6.33
N LYS A 17 -2.30 78.66 -6.67
CA LYS A 17 -3.15 77.50 -6.38
C LYS A 17 -2.68 76.26 -7.13
N VAL A 18 -2.43 76.37 -8.45
CA VAL A 18 -1.92 75.27 -9.29
C VAL A 18 -0.57 74.78 -8.76
N SER A 19 0.37 75.69 -8.47
CA SER A 19 1.68 75.34 -7.90
C SER A 19 1.58 74.63 -6.53
N THR A 20 0.58 74.96 -5.72
CA THR A 20 0.34 74.29 -4.42
C THR A 20 -0.16 72.85 -4.63
N MET A 21 -1.01 72.62 -5.63
CA MET A 21 -1.51 71.30 -5.96
C MET A 21 -0.40 70.41 -6.56
N GLU A 22 0.44 70.96 -7.45
CA GLU A 22 1.61 70.25 -7.98
C GLU A 22 2.63 69.87 -6.89
N ALA A 23 2.81 70.70 -5.86
CA ALA A 23 3.62 70.34 -4.70
C ALA A 23 3.04 69.09 -4.00
N SER A 24 1.71 69.01 -3.84
CA SER A 24 1.04 67.80 -3.31
C SER A 24 1.18 66.58 -4.22
N VAL A 25 1.16 66.75 -5.55
CA VAL A 25 1.41 65.67 -6.52
C VAL A 25 2.85 65.14 -6.40
N ASN A 26 3.84 66.02 -6.25
CA ASN A 26 5.24 65.63 -6.05
C ASN A 26 5.47 64.91 -4.71
N GLU A 27 4.82 65.36 -3.64
CA GLU A 27 4.85 64.65 -2.35
C GLU A 27 4.18 63.27 -2.45
N LEU A 28 3.03 63.18 -3.14
CA LEU A 28 2.35 61.92 -3.39
C LEU A 28 3.25 60.93 -4.16
N LYS A 29 4.04 61.40 -5.12
CA LYS A 29 5.01 60.57 -5.86
C LYS A 29 6.00 59.88 -4.92
N GLY A 30 6.65 60.62 -4.03
CA GLY A 30 7.59 60.05 -3.06
C GLY A 30 6.92 59.03 -2.12
N ARG A 31 5.68 59.29 -1.69
CA ARG A 31 4.89 58.33 -0.90
C ARG A 31 4.55 57.06 -1.69
N CYS A 32 4.24 57.18 -2.98
CA CYS A 32 3.97 56.04 -3.86
C CYS A 32 5.23 55.18 -4.09
N GLU A 33 6.40 55.80 -4.25
CA GLU A 33 7.69 55.09 -4.40
C GLU A 33 8.01 54.26 -3.15
N ILE A 34 7.84 54.83 -1.94
CA ILE A 34 8.00 54.10 -0.67
C ILE A 34 7.03 52.90 -0.59
N LEU A 35 5.76 53.08 -0.98
CA LEU A 35 4.77 51.99 -0.95
C LEU A 35 5.08 50.91 -2.01
N GLN A 36 5.58 51.30 -3.18
CA GLN A 36 5.98 50.37 -4.24
C GLN A 36 7.14 49.46 -3.77
N ASP A 37 8.13 50.02 -3.09
CA ASP A 37 9.24 49.24 -2.53
C ASP A 37 8.80 48.33 -1.37
N GLY A 38 7.87 48.79 -0.54
CA GLY A 38 7.19 47.93 0.45
C GLY A 38 6.45 46.75 -0.19
N SER A 39 5.72 47.00 -1.28
CA SER A 39 5.00 45.97 -2.05
C SER A 39 5.94 44.90 -2.63
N LYS A 40 7.05 45.33 -3.27
CA LYS A 40 8.10 44.42 -3.77
C LYS A 40 8.70 43.57 -2.64
N GLY A 41 8.91 44.17 -1.45
CA GLY A 41 9.37 43.47 -0.26
C GLY A 41 8.41 42.37 0.20
N LEU A 42 7.12 42.68 0.30
CA LEU A 42 6.07 41.72 0.66
C LEU A 42 5.99 40.57 -0.36
N MET A 43 5.94 40.89 -1.66
CA MET A 43 5.91 39.88 -2.72
C MET A 43 7.11 38.93 -2.66
N LYS A 44 8.31 39.46 -2.39
CA LYS A 44 9.52 38.63 -2.25
C LYS A 44 9.37 37.64 -1.09
N ILE A 45 8.96 38.12 0.08
CA ILE A 45 8.78 37.28 1.28
C ILE A 45 7.73 36.19 1.03
N LEU A 46 6.60 36.52 0.39
CA LEU A 46 5.57 35.54 0.02
C LEU A 46 6.11 34.47 -0.96
N GLY A 47 6.91 34.88 -1.96
CA GLY A 47 7.50 33.96 -2.93
C GLY A 47 8.60 33.08 -2.35
N ASP A 48 9.37 33.58 -1.39
CA ASP A 48 10.37 32.79 -0.69
C ASP A 48 9.71 31.82 0.33
N ALA A 49 8.60 32.21 0.95
CA ALA A 49 7.79 31.33 1.81
C ALA A 49 7.13 30.19 1.01
N TYR A 50 6.53 30.47 -0.15
CA TYR A 50 5.99 29.44 -1.06
C TYR A 50 7.03 28.38 -1.45
N LYS A 51 8.25 28.81 -1.83
CA LYS A 51 9.35 27.89 -2.14
C LYS A 51 9.78 27.07 -0.92
N GLY A 52 9.71 27.65 0.28
CA GLY A 52 10.00 26.98 1.54
C GLY A 52 9.05 25.79 1.79
N ASP A 53 7.74 26.01 1.66
CA ASP A 53 6.75 24.95 1.80
C ASP A 53 6.96 23.83 0.77
N LEU A 54 7.20 24.18 -0.50
CA LEU A 54 7.39 23.20 -1.57
C LEU A 54 8.67 22.38 -1.37
N SER A 55 9.78 23.01 -1.01
CA SER A 55 11.05 22.32 -0.73
C SER A 55 10.97 21.41 0.51
N PHE A 56 10.16 21.78 1.51
CA PHE A 56 9.86 20.91 2.65
C PHE A 56 9.02 19.69 2.23
N ALA A 57 7.99 19.88 1.41
CA ALA A 57 7.19 18.79 0.85
C ALA A 57 8.03 17.82 0.00
N GLU A 58 8.91 18.33 -0.87
CA GLU A 58 9.89 17.52 -1.62
C GLU A 58 10.83 16.72 -0.70
N SER A 59 11.22 17.31 0.44
CA SER A 59 12.07 16.64 1.43
C SER A 59 11.36 15.48 2.14
N LEU A 60 10.06 15.63 2.46
CA LEU A 60 9.23 14.54 3.02
C LEU A 60 9.04 13.40 2.01
N GLU A 61 8.78 13.73 0.75
CA GLU A 61 8.65 12.77 -0.35
C GLU A 61 9.94 11.98 -0.58
N ALA A 62 11.10 12.67 -0.55
CA ALA A 62 12.41 12.05 -0.66
C ALA A 62 12.80 11.18 0.55
N PHE A 63 12.31 11.51 1.75
CA PHE A 63 12.55 10.75 2.99
C PHE A 63 11.83 9.40 3.00
N GLY A 64 10.59 9.35 2.49
CA GLY A 64 9.82 8.11 2.37
C GLY A 64 8.34 8.29 1.99
N ALA A 65 7.84 9.52 1.87
CA ALA A 65 6.41 9.74 1.63
C ALA A 65 5.93 9.38 0.21
N GLY A 66 6.84 9.15 -0.75
CA GLY A 66 6.51 8.83 -2.14
C GLY A 66 7.11 7.53 -2.66
N ARG A 67 7.29 6.50 -1.81
CA ARG A 67 7.96 5.24 -2.20
C ARG A 67 7.30 4.00 -1.62
N ASP A 68 6.95 3.07 -2.50
CA ASP A 68 6.41 1.74 -2.16
C ASP A 68 7.52 0.74 -1.85
N ASP A 69 8.32 1.03 -0.82
CA ASP A 69 9.36 0.12 -0.33
C ASP A 69 9.22 -0.15 1.17
N GLN A 70 9.71 -1.31 1.62
CA GLN A 70 9.52 -1.79 2.99
C GLN A 70 10.05 -0.83 4.06
N LEU A 71 11.10 -0.05 3.78
CA LEU A 71 11.61 0.95 4.72
C LEU A 71 10.67 2.15 4.77
N SER A 72 10.27 2.67 3.60
CA SER A 72 9.34 3.80 3.48
C SER A 72 7.98 3.49 4.13
N VAL A 73 7.49 2.26 3.96
CA VAL A 73 6.32 1.72 4.66
C VAL A 73 6.55 1.67 6.18
N ALA A 74 7.66 1.07 6.65
CA ALA A 74 7.96 0.93 8.08
C ALA A 74 8.19 2.25 8.83
N ILE A 75 8.56 3.35 8.16
CA ILE A 75 8.70 4.68 8.78
C ILE A 75 7.42 5.52 8.71
N GLY A 76 6.31 4.99 8.18
CA GLY A 76 5.04 5.73 8.06
C GLY A 76 4.94 6.64 6.82
N GLY A 77 5.66 6.32 5.75
CA GLY A 77 5.61 7.03 4.45
C GLY A 77 4.20 7.37 3.97
N PRO A 78 3.22 6.44 3.97
CA PRO A 78 1.85 6.71 3.52
C PRO A 78 1.14 7.81 4.33
N VAL A 79 1.40 7.89 5.64
CA VAL A 79 0.90 8.97 6.50
C VAL A 79 1.57 10.30 6.14
N MET A 80 2.89 10.29 5.93
CA MET A 80 3.64 11.47 5.49
C MET A 80 3.23 11.95 4.10
N ALA A 81 2.71 11.08 3.22
CA ALA A 81 2.20 11.46 1.89
C ALA A 81 1.02 12.43 2.00
N LYS A 82 0.08 12.14 2.92
CA LYS A 82 -1.08 13.00 3.20
C LYS A 82 -0.65 14.36 3.75
N PHE A 83 0.33 14.42 4.64
CA PHE A 83 0.91 15.70 5.10
C PHE A 83 1.64 16.45 3.97
N THR A 84 2.38 15.74 3.12
CA THR A 84 3.09 16.31 1.96
C THR A 84 2.13 17.00 0.98
N ALA A 85 0.95 16.40 0.74
CA ALA A 85 -0.11 17.01 -0.07
C ALA A 85 -0.62 18.34 0.54
N VAL A 86 -0.86 18.38 1.85
CA VAL A 86 -1.31 19.59 2.56
C VAL A 86 -0.28 20.72 2.51
N PHE A 87 1.02 20.42 2.67
CA PHE A 87 2.07 21.45 2.53
C PHE A 87 2.11 22.03 1.11
N ARG A 88 1.93 21.19 0.07
CA ARG A 88 1.82 21.66 -1.33
C ARG A 88 0.61 22.57 -1.51
N GLU A 89 -0.55 22.17 -0.99
CA GLU A 89 -1.80 22.95 -1.08
C GLU A 89 -1.67 24.32 -0.39
N LEU A 90 -1.17 24.36 0.85
CA LEU A 90 -0.89 25.59 1.59
C LEU A 90 0.13 26.50 0.88
N GLY A 91 1.08 25.92 0.14
CA GLY A 91 1.98 26.63 -0.75
C GLY A 91 1.24 27.32 -1.91
N THR A 92 0.32 26.63 -2.58
CA THR A 92 -0.46 27.22 -3.70
C THR A 92 -1.28 28.43 -3.26
N TYR A 93 -1.86 28.41 -2.06
CA TYR A 93 -2.58 29.58 -1.53
C TYR A 93 -1.66 30.77 -1.25
N LYS A 94 -0.40 30.56 -0.83
CA LYS A 94 0.59 31.65 -0.70
C LYS A 94 0.97 32.26 -2.04
N GLU A 95 1.14 31.45 -3.08
CA GLU A 95 1.46 31.95 -4.43
C GLU A 95 0.27 32.72 -5.04
N LEU A 96 -0.97 32.27 -4.80
CA LEU A 96 -2.17 33.02 -5.19
C LEU A 96 -2.23 34.38 -4.49
N LEU A 97 -1.94 34.45 -3.18
CA LEU A 97 -1.85 35.71 -2.44
C LEU A 97 -0.74 36.61 -3.01
N ARG A 98 0.43 36.06 -3.34
CA ARG A 98 1.55 36.79 -3.96
C ARG A 98 1.14 37.43 -5.30
N SER A 99 0.48 36.67 -6.17
CA SER A 99 -0.03 37.16 -7.46
C SER A 99 -1.10 38.24 -7.29
N GLN A 100 -1.99 38.11 -6.30
CA GLN A 100 -2.99 39.14 -6.01
C GLN A 100 -2.37 40.44 -5.49
N VAL A 101 -1.33 40.38 -4.64
CA VAL A 101 -0.58 41.57 -4.20
C VAL A 101 0.12 42.25 -5.38
N ASP A 102 0.70 41.48 -6.30
CA ASP A 102 1.39 42.01 -7.49
C ASP A 102 0.42 42.80 -8.38
N HIS A 103 -0.67 42.16 -8.84
CA HIS A 103 -1.62 42.78 -9.75
C HIS A 103 -2.47 43.89 -9.11
N MET A 104 -2.87 43.76 -7.84
CA MET A 104 -3.75 44.74 -7.20
C MET A 104 -3.00 45.95 -6.62
N LEU A 105 -1.69 45.84 -6.34
CA LEU A 105 -0.89 46.92 -5.79
C LEU A 105 0.34 47.27 -6.63
N SER A 106 1.27 46.32 -6.86
CA SER A 106 2.54 46.63 -7.54
C SER A 106 2.32 47.15 -8.97
N ASP A 107 1.46 46.49 -9.76
CA ASP A 107 1.14 46.92 -11.12
C ASP A 107 0.41 48.28 -11.12
N ARG A 108 -0.65 48.44 -10.32
CA ARG A 108 -1.42 49.71 -10.21
C ARG A 108 -0.54 50.87 -9.76
N LEU A 109 0.32 50.70 -8.76
CA LEU A 109 1.27 51.73 -8.33
C LEU A 109 2.29 52.07 -9.42
N SER A 110 2.82 51.06 -10.10
CA SER A 110 3.79 51.25 -11.19
C SER A 110 3.16 52.03 -12.35
N GLN A 111 1.92 51.72 -12.72
CA GLN A 111 1.14 52.47 -13.71
C GLN A 111 0.86 53.91 -13.25
N PHE A 112 0.42 54.11 -12.00
CA PHE A 112 0.12 55.44 -11.47
C PHE A 112 1.37 56.34 -11.43
N ILE A 113 2.54 55.79 -11.04
CA ILE A 113 3.81 56.54 -11.03
C ILE A 113 4.30 56.84 -12.45
N SER A 114 4.28 55.85 -13.35
CA SER A 114 4.88 55.96 -14.69
C SER A 114 4.01 56.69 -15.71
N VAL A 115 2.68 56.68 -15.53
CA VAL A 115 1.72 57.31 -16.46
C VAL A 115 1.08 58.55 -15.84
N ASP A 116 0.31 58.40 -14.77
CA ASP A 116 -0.52 59.49 -14.23
C ASP A 116 0.35 60.62 -13.63
N LEU A 117 1.30 60.28 -12.74
CA LEU A 117 2.19 61.27 -12.11
C LEU A 117 3.21 61.85 -13.10
N TYR A 118 3.66 61.06 -14.08
CA TYR A 118 4.54 61.54 -15.15
C TYR A 118 3.82 62.57 -16.05
N ASN A 119 2.56 62.33 -16.40
CA ASN A 119 1.77 63.24 -17.24
C ASN A 119 1.66 64.65 -16.64
N VAL A 120 1.53 64.79 -15.31
CA VAL A 120 1.57 66.11 -14.66
C VAL A 120 2.91 66.82 -14.89
N LYS A 121 4.03 66.12 -14.70
CA LYS A 121 5.38 66.67 -14.93
C LYS A 121 5.59 67.09 -16.39
N ASP A 122 5.12 66.28 -17.33
CA ASP A 122 5.21 66.51 -18.78
C ASP A 122 4.32 67.70 -19.21
N CYS A 123 3.07 67.78 -18.74
CA CYS A 123 2.21 68.95 -18.93
C CYS A 123 2.83 70.24 -18.37
N ARG A 124 3.48 70.18 -17.19
CA ARG A 124 4.20 71.31 -16.60
C ARG A 124 5.35 71.78 -17.50
N GLN A 125 6.19 70.87 -17.98
CA GLN A 125 7.29 71.21 -18.90
C GLN A 125 6.79 71.86 -20.21
N ARG A 126 5.66 71.39 -20.75
CA ARG A 126 5.01 72.03 -21.91
C ARG A 126 4.45 73.42 -21.60
N LEU A 127 3.89 73.63 -20.41
CA LEU A 127 3.41 74.95 -19.98
C LEU A 127 4.57 75.94 -19.79
N ASP A 128 5.67 75.53 -19.13
CA ASP A 128 6.82 76.41 -18.92
C ASP A 128 7.42 76.85 -20.28
N LYS A 129 7.51 75.94 -21.25
CA LYS A 129 7.90 76.26 -22.64
C LYS A 129 6.92 77.23 -23.32
N ALA A 130 5.62 76.93 -23.31
CA ALA A 130 4.61 77.77 -23.96
C ALA A 130 4.50 79.17 -23.31
N THR A 131 4.79 79.28 -22.01
CA THR A 131 4.87 80.56 -21.30
C THR A 131 6.02 81.42 -21.85
N ALA A 132 7.21 80.85 -21.99
CA ALA A 132 8.38 81.56 -22.55
C ALA A 132 8.17 82.00 -24.01
N GLU A 133 7.52 81.16 -24.82
CA GLU A 133 7.17 81.50 -26.22
C GLU A 133 6.14 82.65 -26.29
N TYR A 134 5.12 82.62 -25.43
CA TYR A 134 4.10 83.69 -25.34
C TYR A 134 4.67 85.01 -24.81
N ASP A 135 5.49 84.99 -23.76
CA ASP A 135 6.13 86.21 -23.24
C ASP A 135 7.08 86.81 -24.30
N GLN A 136 7.82 86.00 -25.06
CA GLN A 136 8.65 86.49 -26.17
C GLN A 136 7.82 87.15 -27.28
N ALA A 137 6.71 86.53 -27.71
CA ALA A 137 5.82 87.11 -28.73
C ALA A 137 5.20 88.43 -28.24
N ARG A 138 4.83 88.48 -26.96
CA ARG A 138 4.29 89.67 -26.30
C ARG A 138 5.32 90.80 -26.20
N GLU A 139 6.57 90.52 -25.86
CA GLU A 139 7.65 91.51 -25.88
C GLU A 139 7.89 92.08 -27.29
N LYS A 140 7.94 91.23 -28.33
CA LYS A 140 8.06 91.66 -29.73
C LYS A 140 6.91 92.62 -30.10
N CYS A 141 5.67 92.23 -29.84
CA CYS A 141 4.48 93.04 -30.14
C CYS A 141 4.46 94.37 -29.36
N MET A 142 4.86 94.38 -28.08
CA MET A 142 4.95 95.60 -27.26
C MET A 142 6.08 96.54 -27.69
N SER A 143 7.10 96.05 -28.42
CA SER A 143 8.22 96.86 -28.92
C SER A 143 7.92 97.60 -30.24
N VAL A 144 6.76 97.35 -30.86
CA VAL A 144 6.34 97.94 -32.13
C VAL A 144 6.21 99.47 -32.02
N LYS A 145 6.89 100.19 -32.91
CA LYS A 145 6.86 101.66 -32.95
C LYS A 145 5.67 102.18 -33.78
N LYS A 146 5.09 103.30 -33.38
CA LYS A 146 4.11 104.05 -34.19
C LYS A 146 4.76 104.42 -35.54
N GLY A 147 4.23 103.89 -36.64
CA GLY A 147 4.78 104.03 -37.99
C GLY A 147 5.37 102.74 -38.59
N THR A 148 5.33 101.61 -37.88
CA THR A 148 5.67 100.28 -38.43
C THR A 148 4.69 99.90 -39.56
N LYS A 149 5.15 99.18 -40.59
CA LYS A 149 4.29 98.72 -41.70
C LYS A 149 3.14 97.82 -41.19
N PRO A 150 1.91 97.97 -41.70
CA PRO A 150 0.76 97.21 -41.22
C PRO A 150 0.91 95.70 -41.39
N GLU A 151 1.58 95.25 -42.47
CA GLU A 151 1.91 93.83 -42.72
C GLU A 151 2.70 93.22 -41.55
N ILE A 152 3.79 93.89 -41.13
CA ILE A 152 4.66 93.45 -40.03
C ILE A 152 3.92 93.48 -38.67
N VAL A 153 2.95 94.40 -38.51
CA VAL A 153 2.11 94.44 -37.31
C VAL A 153 1.15 93.25 -37.28
N ALA A 154 0.52 92.92 -38.41
CA ALA A 154 -0.38 91.77 -38.53
C ALA A 154 0.35 90.44 -38.25
N ASP A 155 1.55 90.24 -38.82
CA ASP A 155 2.37 89.04 -38.56
C ASP A 155 2.67 88.88 -37.05
N LEU A 156 3.03 89.98 -36.37
CA LEU A 156 3.32 89.98 -34.93
C LEU A 156 2.06 89.79 -34.06
N GLU A 157 0.91 90.29 -34.49
CA GLU A 157 -0.38 90.06 -33.83
C GLU A 157 -0.85 88.60 -34.00
N GLU A 158 -0.59 87.98 -35.16
CA GLU A 158 -0.86 86.55 -35.40
C GLU A 158 0.06 85.66 -34.54
N ASP A 159 1.38 85.93 -34.51
CA ASP A 159 2.33 85.24 -33.62
C ASP A 159 1.92 85.34 -32.14
N LEU A 160 1.46 86.52 -31.71
CA LEU A 160 0.95 86.73 -30.36
C LEU A 160 -0.33 85.94 -30.08
N HIS A 161 -1.25 85.86 -31.06
CA HIS A 161 -2.49 85.09 -30.93
C HIS A 161 -2.21 83.58 -30.84
N ASN A 162 -1.35 83.07 -31.72
CA ASN A 162 -0.99 81.65 -31.81
C ASN A 162 -0.23 81.15 -30.57
N SER A 163 0.72 81.95 -30.07
CA SER A 163 1.45 81.67 -28.83
C SER A 163 0.54 81.73 -27.60
N LYS A 164 -0.35 82.73 -27.51
CA LYS A 164 -1.36 82.82 -26.43
C LYS A 164 -2.29 81.61 -26.42
N SER A 165 -2.81 81.20 -27.58
CA SER A 165 -3.67 80.02 -27.73
C SER A 165 -2.97 78.73 -27.26
N THR A 166 -1.68 78.60 -27.60
CA THR A 166 -0.86 77.46 -27.13
C THR A 166 -0.60 77.50 -25.62
N PHE A 167 -0.32 78.67 -25.06
CA PHE A 167 -0.21 78.87 -23.61
C PHE A 167 -1.49 78.49 -22.85
N GLU A 168 -2.65 79.00 -23.27
CA GLU A 168 -3.96 78.68 -22.67
C GLU A 168 -4.21 77.15 -22.70
N ARG A 169 -4.00 76.52 -23.86
CA ARG A 169 -4.15 75.06 -24.03
C ARG A 169 -3.22 74.27 -23.09
N CYS A 170 -1.95 74.65 -22.99
CA CYS A 170 -1.02 74.01 -22.06
C CYS A 170 -1.42 74.23 -20.59
N ARG A 171 -1.96 75.41 -20.24
CA ARG A 171 -2.43 75.72 -18.88
C ARG A 171 -3.61 74.82 -18.50
N PHE A 172 -4.60 74.69 -19.38
CA PHE A 172 -5.74 73.79 -19.13
C PHE A 172 -5.33 72.33 -19.07
N ASN A 173 -4.42 71.86 -19.94
CA ASN A 173 -3.90 70.49 -19.87
C ASN A 173 -3.24 70.17 -18.52
N LEU A 174 -2.45 71.09 -17.96
CA LEU A 174 -1.86 70.93 -16.63
C LEU A 174 -2.92 70.90 -15.52
N VAL A 175 -3.90 71.82 -15.57
CA VAL A 175 -5.01 71.86 -14.60
C VAL A 175 -5.80 70.55 -14.62
N THR A 176 -6.15 70.05 -15.80
CA THR A 176 -6.86 68.76 -15.96
C THR A 176 -6.01 67.60 -15.44
N ALA A 177 -4.71 67.54 -15.76
CA ALA A 177 -3.83 66.49 -15.26
C ALA A 177 -3.77 66.47 -13.73
N VAL A 178 -3.56 67.63 -13.09
CA VAL A 178 -3.52 67.78 -11.63
C VAL A 178 -4.89 67.47 -11.00
N ALA A 179 -5.99 67.93 -11.59
CA ALA A 179 -7.35 67.64 -11.13
C ALA A 179 -7.68 66.13 -11.17
N ASN A 180 -7.20 65.43 -12.20
CA ASN A 180 -7.35 63.97 -12.30
C ASN A 180 -6.59 63.23 -11.19
N ILE A 181 -5.38 63.68 -10.80
CA ILE A 181 -4.67 63.13 -9.63
C ILE A 181 -5.45 63.40 -8.33
N GLU A 182 -5.96 64.62 -8.14
CA GLU A 182 -6.80 64.97 -6.97
C GLU A 182 -8.10 64.16 -6.87
N ALA A 183 -8.63 63.68 -8.00
CA ALA A 183 -9.75 62.74 -8.02
C ALA A 183 -9.27 61.31 -7.68
N LYS A 184 -8.35 60.75 -8.49
CA LYS A 184 -7.87 59.36 -8.35
C LYS A 184 -7.36 59.03 -6.95
N LYS A 185 -6.56 59.93 -6.34
CA LYS A 185 -5.94 59.70 -5.03
C LYS A 185 -6.94 59.48 -3.88
N LYS A 186 -8.23 59.78 -4.07
CA LYS A 186 -9.28 59.57 -3.07
C LYS A 186 -9.79 58.14 -2.98
N TYR A 187 -9.63 57.33 -4.03
CA TYR A 187 -10.17 55.97 -4.11
C TYR A 187 -9.14 54.93 -4.55
N GLU A 188 -8.27 55.24 -5.51
CA GLU A 188 -7.32 54.28 -6.13
C GLU A 188 -6.50 53.48 -5.09
N PHE A 189 -5.95 54.17 -4.09
CA PHE A 189 -5.15 53.57 -3.02
C PHE A 189 -5.98 52.84 -1.97
N LEU A 190 -7.22 53.30 -1.71
CA LEU A 190 -8.13 52.64 -0.78
C LEU A 190 -8.62 51.32 -1.37
N GLU A 191 -9.03 51.32 -2.64
CA GLU A 191 -9.38 50.11 -3.39
C GLU A 191 -8.24 49.08 -3.40
N ALA A 192 -7.03 49.50 -3.78
CA ALA A 192 -5.86 48.62 -3.83
C ALA A 192 -5.54 48.02 -2.45
N THR A 193 -5.55 48.84 -1.39
CA THR A 193 -5.27 48.37 -0.02
C THR A 193 -6.38 47.43 0.49
N SER A 194 -7.65 47.76 0.25
CA SER A 194 -8.78 46.90 0.63
C SER A 194 -8.76 45.55 -0.10
N ALA A 195 -8.40 45.53 -1.39
CA ALA A 195 -8.26 44.29 -2.16
C ALA A 195 -7.17 43.38 -1.59
N ILE A 196 -6.05 43.95 -1.11
CA ILE A 196 -4.99 43.17 -0.44
C ILE A 196 -5.47 42.59 0.89
N VAL A 197 -6.21 43.35 1.70
CA VAL A 197 -6.73 42.86 2.99
C VAL A 197 -7.72 41.71 2.76
N ASP A 198 -8.59 41.82 1.75
CA ASP A 198 -9.50 40.74 1.36
C ASP A 198 -8.76 39.51 0.78
N ALA A 199 -7.69 39.72 0.02
CA ALA A 199 -6.81 38.63 -0.44
C ALA A 199 -6.19 37.85 0.73
N HIS A 200 -5.70 38.55 1.76
CA HIS A 200 -5.19 37.92 2.99
C HIS A 200 -6.31 37.17 3.74
N LEU A 201 -7.52 37.74 3.84
CA LEU A 201 -8.66 37.06 4.47
C LEU A 201 -9.02 35.76 3.75
N ARG A 202 -9.01 35.75 2.41
CA ARG A 202 -9.23 34.54 1.60
C ARG A 202 -8.13 33.51 1.83
N TYR A 203 -6.86 33.91 1.79
CA TYR A 203 -5.72 33.05 2.10
C TYR A 203 -5.83 32.36 3.47
N PHE A 204 -6.13 33.12 4.53
CA PHE A 204 -6.27 32.55 5.88
C PHE A 204 -7.47 31.60 6.01
N LYS A 205 -8.61 31.91 5.36
CA LYS A 205 -9.78 31.02 5.34
C LYS A 205 -9.47 29.68 4.65
N GLN A 206 -8.82 29.72 3.49
CA GLN A 206 -8.43 28.52 2.75
C GLN A 206 -7.45 27.66 3.56
N GLY A 207 -6.43 28.28 4.16
CA GLY A 207 -5.47 27.56 5.01
C GLY A 207 -6.13 26.93 6.26
N TYR A 208 -7.06 27.63 6.91
CA TYR A 208 -7.80 27.09 8.05
C TYR A 208 -8.69 25.91 7.68
N GLU A 209 -9.42 26.00 6.55
CA GLU A 209 -10.33 24.93 6.11
C GLU A 209 -9.60 23.60 5.83
N VAL A 210 -8.42 23.67 5.20
CA VAL A 210 -7.59 22.48 4.94
C VAL A 210 -7.03 21.88 6.23
N LEU A 211 -6.55 22.72 7.15
CA LEU A 211 -6.00 22.25 8.42
C LEU A 211 -7.07 21.66 9.34
N CYS A 212 -8.28 22.23 9.37
CA CYS A 212 -9.40 21.69 10.15
C CYS A 212 -9.85 20.31 9.64
N LYS A 213 -9.86 20.08 8.32
CA LYS A 213 -10.10 18.74 7.73
C LYS A 213 -9.01 17.72 8.04
N LEU A 214 -7.81 18.17 8.44
CA LEU A 214 -6.68 17.31 8.79
C LEU A 214 -6.61 17.00 10.30
N GLU A 215 -7.31 17.78 11.14
CA GLU A 215 -7.24 17.74 12.61
C GLU A 215 -7.51 16.33 13.17
N SER A 216 -8.64 15.70 12.81
CA SER A 216 -8.98 14.34 13.23
C SER A 216 -7.93 13.30 12.83
N PHE A 217 -7.33 13.45 11.65
CA PHE A 217 -6.29 12.54 11.16
C PHE A 217 -4.96 12.74 11.91
N VAL A 218 -4.62 13.96 12.30
CA VAL A 218 -3.44 14.24 13.14
C VAL A 218 -3.60 13.59 14.52
N ASP A 219 -4.77 13.72 15.13
CA ASP A 219 -5.06 13.11 16.44
C ASP A 219 -5.02 11.57 16.39
N GLN A 220 -5.57 10.96 15.33
CA GLN A 220 -5.46 9.51 15.07
C GLN A 220 -4.00 9.06 14.96
N VAL A 221 -3.18 9.78 14.17
CA VAL A 221 -1.75 9.47 13.97
C VAL A 221 -0.98 9.63 15.29
N LEU A 222 -1.25 10.68 16.07
CA LEU A 222 -0.62 10.89 17.37
C LEU A 222 -0.97 9.78 18.37
N THR A 223 -2.24 9.36 18.42
CA THR A 223 -2.70 8.24 19.25
C THR A 223 -1.99 6.94 18.88
N TYR A 224 -1.90 6.60 17.58
CA TYR A 224 -1.13 5.44 17.11
C TYR A 224 0.35 5.53 17.52
N CYS A 225 1.00 6.69 17.36
CA CYS A 225 2.40 6.87 17.75
C CYS A 225 2.64 6.69 19.26
N LEU A 226 1.69 7.11 20.12
CA LEU A 226 1.76 6.89 21.57
C LEU A 226 1.67 5.39 21.91
N GLN A 227 0.70 4.69 21.32
CA GLN A 227 0.44 3.27 21.55
C GLN A 227 1.57 2.38 21.02
N SER A 228 2.06 2.64 19.80
CA SER A 228 3.18 1.91 19.19
C SER A 228 4.46 2.03 20.05
N ARG A 229 4.72 3.22 20.62
CA ARG A 229 5.83 3.44 21.55
C ARG A 229 5.70 2.62 22.84
N GLU A 230 4.50 2.50 23.40
CA GLU A 230 4.25 1.68 24.60
C GLU A 230 4.42 0.18 24.31
N ALA A 231 3.88 -0.29 23.18
CA ALA A 231 4.05 -1.67 22.72
C ALA A 231 5.53 -2.02 22.48
N MET A 232 6.30 -1.10 21.88
CA MET A 232 7.73 -1.29 21.66
C MET A 232 8.54 -1.27 22.96
N ALA A 233 8.18 -0.43 23.94
CA ALA A 233 8.79 -0.44 25.26
C ALA A 233 8.57 -1.79 25.98
N ALA A 234 7.36 -2.35 25.92
CA ALA A 234 7.05 -3.66 26.47
C ALA A 234 7.83 -4.79 25.78
N LYS A 235 7.93 -4.76 24.43
CA LYS A 235 8.75 -5.71 23.65
C LYS A 235 10.24 -5.62 24.04
N GLN A 236 10.76 -4.41 24.24
CA GLN A 236 12.16 -4.18 24.64
C GLN A 236 12.46 -4.66 26.06
N ASP A 237 11.55 -4.46 27.01
CA ASP A 237 11.66 -4.99 28.39
C ASP A 237 11.62 -6.53 28.40
N ASN A 238 10.74 -7.16 27.62
CA ASN A 238 10.71 -8.62 27.45
C ASN A 238 12.04 -9.16 26.88
N LEU A 239 12.58 -8.51 25.85
CA LEU A 239 13.90 -8.86 25.30
C LEU A 239 15.03 -8.71 26.33
N ALA A 240 15.02 -7.62 27.12
CA ALA A 240 16.00 -7.40 28.18
C ALA A 240 15.95 -8.51 29.24
N LYS A 241 14.74 -8.92 29.66
CA LYS A 241 14.51 -10.04 30.58
C LYS A 241 15.06 -11.36 30.01
N ARG A 242 14.72 -11.70 28.76
CA ARG A 242 15.25 -12.92 28.10
C ARG A 242 16.78 -12.92 27.98
N ILE A 243 17.40 -11.77 27.72
CA ILE A 243 18.87 -11.64 27.71
C ILE A 243 19.45 -11.84 29.11
N GLN A 244 18.80 -11.31 30.15
CA GLN A 244 19.24 -11.48 31.54
C GLN A 244 19.08 -12.94 32.00
N GLU A 245 17.97 -13.61 31.68
CA GLU A 245 17.74 -15.02 31.94
C GLU A 245 18.84 -15.90 31.32
N PHE A 246 19.19 -15.63 30.05
CA PHE A 246 20.27 -16.34 29.37
C PHE A 246 21.63 -16.16 30.08
N ARG A 247 21.98 -14.94 30.49
CA ARG A 247 23.21 -14.66 31.25
C ARG A 247 23.24 -15.40 32.60
N ILE A 248 22.13 -15.42 33.33
CA ILE A 248 22.02 -16.15 34.60
C ILE A 248 22.17 -17.66 34.37
N GLN A 249 21.58 -18.22 33.30
CA GLN A 249 21.76 -19.62 32.93
C GLN A 249 23.22 -19.96 32.60
N GLU A 250 23.93 -19.06 31.91
CA GLU A 250 25.35 -19.21 31.59
C GLU A 250 26.24 -19.14 32.85
N GLU A 251 26.00 -18.19 33.77
CA GLU A 251 26.69 -18.09 35.06
C GLU A 251 26.47 -19.34 35.93
N LEU A 252 25.24 -19.88 35.96
CA LEU A 252 24.91 -21.11 36.67
C LEU A 252 25.58 -22.35 36.05
N ALA A 253 25.65 -22.42 34.71
CA ALA A 253 26.35 -23.48 34.00
C ALA A 253 27.86 -23.46 34.28
N ASN A 254 28.48 -22.28 34.18
CA ASN A 254 29.90 -22.06 34.50
C ASN A 254 30.21 -22.42 35.97
N SER A 255 29.34 -22.03 36.91
CA SER A 255 29.48 -22.38 38.34
C SER A 255 29.42 -23.89 38.59
N ARG A 256 28.60 -24.62 37.84
CA ARG A 256 28.52 -26.10 37.91
C ARG A 256 29.79 -26.77 37.34
N THR A 257 30.40 -26.22 36.29
CA THR A 257 31.67 -26.76 35.77
C THR A 257 32.86 -26.52 36.71
N VAL A 258 32.90 -25.41 37.46
CA VAL A 258 33.97 -25.14 38.43
C VAL A 258 33.83 -26.03 39.68
N SER A 259 32.61 -26.33 40.11
CA SER A 259 32.36 -27.20 41.28
C SER A 259 32.61 -28.69 41.02
N ASN A 260 32.46 -29.17 39.78
CA ASN A 260 32.81 -30.54 39.39
C ASN A 260 34.32 -30.83 39.26
N MET A 261 35.19 -29.88 39.63
CA MET A 261 36.64 -30.08 39.66
C MET A 261 37.14 -30.73 40.98
N GLY A 262 36.20 -31.14 41.85
CA GLY A 262 36.41 -32.04 42.98
C GLY A 262 35.26 -33.06 43.08
N THR A 263 35.60 -34.30 43.44
CA THR A 263 34.68 -35.46 43.57
C THR A 263 34.04 -35.98 42.28
N SER A 264 34.60 -37.07 41.76
CA SER A 264 33.93 -38.03 40.90
C SER A 264 32.80 -38.76 41.64
N THR A 265 31.58 -38.82 41.09
CA THR A 265 30.73 -40.03 40.92
C THR A 265 29.46 -39.67 40.12
N SER A 266 28.95 -40.63 39.35
CA SER A 266 27.79 -40.64 38.46
C SER A 266 26.53 -39.82 38.84
N GLY A 267 25.86 -39.28 37.81
CA GLY A 267 24.38 -39.23 37.79
C GLY A 267 23.72 -37.93 37.31
N ASN A 268 23.03 -38.00 36.17
CA ASN A 268 21.89 -37.16 35.74
C ASN A 268 22.05 -35.63 35.73
N GLY A 269 22.57 -35.10 34.63
CA GLY A 269 22.31 -33.72 34.22
C GLY A 269 21.17 -33.62 33.20
N LEU A 270 19.92 -33.42 33.65
CA LEU A 270 18.87 -32.90 32.75
C LEU A 270 19.17 -31.43 32.44
N MET A 271 19.26 -31.12 31.14
CA MET A 271 19.25 -29.73 30.65
C MET A 271 17.80 -29.24 30.57
N PRO A 272 17.47 -28.01 31.01
CA PRO A 272 16.12 -27.48 30.91
C PRO A 272 15.73 -27.27 29.43
N LEU A 273 14.62 -27.91 29.03
CA LEU A 273 14.01 -27.72 27.71
C LEU A 273 13.31 -26.35 27.68
N VAL A 274 13.98 -25.31 27.18
CA VAL A 274 13.35 -24.01 26.90
C VAL A 274 12.82 -24.02 25.47
N GLY A 275 11.53 -24.31 25.34
CA GLY A 275 10.82 -24.33 24.07
C GLY A 275 9.37 -24.70 24.29
N ALA A 276 8.50 -23.70 24.45
CA ALA A 276 7.06 -23.91 24.46
C ALA A 276 6.61 -24.41 23.07
N PRO A 277 5.60 -25.29 22.97
CA PRO A 277 5.13 -25.79 21.70
C PRO A 277 4.39 -24.68 20.94
N THR A 278 4.95 -24.22 19.83
CA THR A 278 4.21 -23.50 18.80
C THR A 278 3.84 -24.48 17.70
N SER A 279 2.54 -24.69 17.52
CA SER A 279 1.95 -25.60 16.55
C SER A 279 2.07 -25.04 15.13
N ASN A 280 3.21 -25.28 14.48
CA ASN A 280 3.42 -25.13 13.04
C ASN A 280 4.41 -26.22 12.60
N GLY A 281 4.25 -26.74 11.38
CA GLY A 281 5.03 -27.87 10.84
C GLY A 281 6.48 -27.53 10.49
N GLU A 282 7.25 -27.01 11.45
CA GLU A 282 8.68 -26.79 11.25
C GLU A 282 9.44 -28.11 11.14
N VAL A 283 10.31 -28.18 10.15
CA VAL A 283 11.30 -29.25 9.99
C VAL A 283 12.17 -29.29 11.25
N GLN A 284 11.96 -30.27 12.14
CA GLN A 284 12.73 -30.36 13.37
C GLN A 284 14.22 -30.54 13.06
N ILE A 285 15.04 -29.67 13.64
CA ILE A 285 16.49 -29.75 13.58
C ILE A 285 16.94 -30.84 14.56
N ILE A 286 17.46 -31.97 14.06
CA ILE A 286 18.01 -33.03 14.90
C ILE A 286 19.22 -32.52 15.67
N LYS A 287 20.11 -31.77 14.98
CA LYS A 287 21.27 -31.12 15.59
C LYS A 287 21.75 -29.96 14.72
N GLN A 288 22.14 -28.86 15.34
CA GLN A 288 22.83 -27.75 14.69
C GLN A 288 24.03 -27.29 15.52
N GLY A 289 25.01 -26.69 14.87
CA GLY A 289 26.22 -26.21 15.54
C GLY A 289 27.38 -25.95 14.57
N TYR A 290 28.50 -25.50 15.13
CA TYR A 290 29.71 -25.24 14.35
C TYR A 290 30.60 -26.47 14.26
N LEU A 291 31.05 -26.79 13.05
CA LEU A 291 32.13 -27.75 12.82
C LEU A 291 33.24 -27.12 11.98
N LEU A 292 34.47 -27.56 12.22
CA LEU A 292 35.63 -27.23 11.40
C LEU A 292 35.66 -28.19 10.21
N LYS A 293 35.55 -27.65 8.99
CA LYS A 293 35.58 -28.43 7.74
C LYS A 293 36.91 -28.23 7.02
N ARG A 294 37.63 -29.32 6.73
CA ARG A 294 38.86 -29.31 5.94
C ARG A 294 38.55 -29.03 4.46
N SER A 295 39.39 -28.24 3.81
CA SER A 295 39.31 -27.98 2.37
C SER A 295 39.89 -29.14 1.57
N SER A 296 39.37 -29.34 0.36
CA SER A 296 39.83 -30.37 -0.59
C SER A 296 41.01 -29.92 -1.47
N ASN A 297 41.70 -28.84 -1.08
CA ASN A 297 42.79 -28.24 -1.85
C ASN A 297 44.14 -28.73 -1.31
N LEU A 298 45.20 -28.65 -2.12
CA LEU A 298 46.55 -29.13 -1.79
C LEU A 298 47.16 -28.57 -0.48
N ARG A 299 46.71 -27.40 0.00
CA ARG A 299 47.13 -26.80 1.29
C ARG A 299 46.28 -27.20 2.50
N ALA A 300 45.14 -27.85 2.27
CA ALA A 300 44.32 -28.52 3.28
C ALA A 300 43.82 -27.65 4.47
N ASP A 301 43.56 -26.36 4.24
CA ASP A 301 43.04 -25.40 5.22
C ASP A 301 41.74 -25.85 5.91
N TRP A 302 41.58 -25.55 7.19
CA TRP A 302 40.33 -25.75 7.95
C TRP A 302 39.47 -24.49 7.96
N LYS A 303 38.14 -24.63 7.87
CA LYS A 303 37.18 -23.52 7.90
C LYS A 303 36.00 -23.85 8.81
N ARG A 304 35.78 -23.05 9.85
CA ARG A 304 34.60 -23.13 10.72
C ARG A 304 33.35 -22.82 9.90
N ARG A 305 32.34 -23.67 9.99
CA ARG A 305 31.07 -23.57 9.24
C ARG A 305 29.94 -24.00 10.16
N PHE A 306 28.78 -23.36 10.06
CA PHE A 306 27.59 -23.78 10.78
C PHE A 306 26.89 -24.87 9.99
N PHE A 307 26.71 -26.03 10.60
CA PHE A 307 26.03 -27.20 10.06
C PHE A 307 24.66 -27.34 10.73
N VAL A 308 23.69 -27.79 9.94
CA VAL A 308 22.35 -28.17 10.39
C VAL A 308 22.04 -29.55 9.82
N LEU A 309 21.63 -30.47 10.69
CA LEU A 309 21.06 -31.76 10.34
C LEU A 309 19.57 -31.71 10.66
N ASP A 310 18.74 -31.91 9.66
CA ASP A 310 17.29 -31.91 9.81
C ASP A 310 16.68 -33.31 9.96
N SER A 311 15.40 -33.35 10.35
CA SER A 311 14.58 -34.55 10.53
C SER A 311 14.31 -35.32 9.24
N HIS A 312 14.48 -34.68 8.07
CA HIS A 312 14.48 -35.35 6.77
C HIS A 312 15.82 -36.01 6.43
N GLY A 313 16.81 -35.91 7.31
CA GLY A 313 18.16 -36.46 7.11
C GLY A 313 18.98 -35.71 6.07
N THR A 314 18.67 -34.44 5.79
CA THR A 314 19.56 -33.56 5.02
C THR A 314 20.56 -32.92 5.97
N LEU A 315 21.85 -33.05 5.66
CA LEU A 315 22.91 -32.27 6.31
C LEU A 315 23.28 -31.12 5.39
N TYR A 316 23.20 -29.88 5.87
CA TYR A 316 23.64 -28.73 5.10
C TYR A 316 24.51 -27.78 5.93
N TYR A 317 25.33 -26.97 5.25
CA TYR A 317 26.20 -26.00 5.92
C TYR A 317 26.28 -24.67 5.19
N TYR A 318 26.25 -23.58 5.96
CA TYR A 318 26.29 -22.21 5.44
C TYR A 318 27.71 -21.80 5.06
N ARG A 319 27.89 -21.22 3.86
CA ARG A 319 29.18 -20.65 3.44
C ARG A 319 29.27 -19.19 3.87
N ASN A 320 30.15 -18.86 4.82
CA ASN A 320 30.57 -17.46 4.97
C ASN A 320 31.19 -16.98 3.65
N LYS A 321 30.52 -16.01 3.00
CA LYS A 321 31.22 -15.00 2.20
C LYS A 321 32.17 -14.28 3.15
N GLY A 322 33.46 -14.25 2.83
CA GLY A 322 34.42 -13.51 3.65
C GLY A 322 34.17 -12.01 3.45
N GLY A 323 33.63 -11.34 4.47
CA GLY A 323 33.68 -9.89 4.52
C GLY A 323 35.15 -9.44 4.45
N GLN A 324 35.44 -8.47 3.61
CA GLN A 324 36.78 -7.88 3.56
C GLN A 324 37.05 -7.20 4.90
N SER A 325 37.93 -7.78 5.70
CA SER A 325 38.46 -7.14 6.91
C SER A 325 39.42 -6.02 6.50
N SER A 326 38.86 -4.87 6.14
CA SER A 326 39.60 -3.62 6.04
C SER A 326 40.04 -3.21 7.44
N GLY A 327 41.24 -3.63 7.83
CA GLY A 327 41.88 -3.13 9.04
C GLY A 327 42.27 -1.67 8.86
N SER A 328 41.78 -0.79 9.73
CA SER A 328 42.28 0.57 9.87
C SER A 328 42.70 0.82 11.31
N SER A 329 43.99 1.07 11.47
CA SER A 329 44.63 1.57 12.71
C SER A 329 43.91 2.79 13.28
N GLU A 330 44.06 2.98 14.59
CA GLU A 330 43.66 4.18 15.32
C GLU A 330 44.24 5.47 14.69
N GLY A 331 43.48 6.57 14.82
CA GLY A 331 43.90 7.91 14.39
C GLY A 331 42.91 8.98 14.85
N SER A 332 43.30 9.76 15.88
CA SER A 332 42.50 10.85 16.46
C SER A 332 42.28 12.01 15.48
N GLY A 333 41.11 12.66 15.51
CA GLY A 333 40.85 13.88 14.71
C GLY A 333 39.45 14.46 14.86
N MET A 334 39.37 15.75 15.21
CA MET A 334 38.12 16.50 15.44
C MET A 334 37.82 17.44 14.25
N PHE A 335 36.53 17.66 13.94
CA PHE A 335 35.95 18.54 12.89
C PHE A 335 36.13 18.16 11.40
N GLY A 336 35.03 18.24 10.62
CA GLY A 336 35.13 18.45 9.16
C GLY A 336 33.98 17.97 8.26
N ARG A 337 32.97 18.83 8.05
CA ARG A 337 32.10 18.94 6.85
C ARG A 337 31.73 17.66 6.07
N PHE A 338 30.47 17.23 6.18
CA PHE A 338 29.86 16.35 5.18
C PHE A 338 29.75 17.03 3.80
N LYS A 339 30.45 16.48 2.81
CA LYS A 339 30.08 16.52 1.39
C LYS A 339 29.87 15.08 0.95
N ILE A 340 28.66 14.73 0.49
CA ILE A 340 28.42 13.47 -0.21
C ILE A 340 27.96 13.82 -1.62
N SER A 341 28.78 13.46 -2.59
CA SER A 341 28.49 13.59 -4.02
C SER A 341 28.50 12.19 -4.64
N ASN A 342 27.30 11.76 -5.03
CA ASN A 342 26.99 10.81 -6.11
C ASN A 342 27.63 9.40 -6.17
N GLN A 343 26.70 8.46 -6.46
CA GLN A 343 26.90 7.27 -7.28
C GLN A 343 27.82 6.16 -6.76
N LYS A 344 27.19 5.21 -6.04
CA LYS A 344 27.16 3.81 -6.49
C LYS A 344 25.91 3.12 -5.96
N THR A 345 25.11 2.56 -6.86
CA THR A 345 23.95 1.73 -6.56
C THR A 345 24.41 0.40 -5.94
N PRO A 346 23.99 0.04 -4.72
CA PRO A 346 23.99 -1.34 -4.30
C PRO A 346 22.79 -2.02 -4.97
N SER A 347 23.05 -3.03 -5.81
CA SER A 347 22.00 -3.89 -6.35
C SER A 347 21.25 -4.56 -5.20
N LYS A 348 19.90 -4.44 -5.17
CA LYS A 348 19.06 -5.31 -4.32
C LYS A 348 19.29 -6.75 -4.73
N GLY A 349 20.10 -7.45 -3.94
CA GLY A 349 20.13 -8.90 -3.87
C GLY A 349 19.94 -9.26 -2.42
N GLU A 350 18.89 -10.02 -2.12
CA GLU A 350 18.79 -10.72 -0.84
C GLU A 350 20.03 -11.58 -0.72
N ASP A 351 20.86 -11.30 0.29
CA ASP A 351 22.13 -11.99 0.47
C ASP A 351 21.86 -13.35 1.15
N HIS A 352 21.09 -14.20 0.47
CA HIS A 352 20.83 -15.58 0.86
C HIS A 352 22.18 -16.22 1.22
N LEU A 353 22.32 -16.61 2.49
CA LEU A 353 23.50 -17.29 3.00
C LEU A 353 23.65 -18.61 2.26
N GLY A 354 24.46 -18.61 1.20
CA GLY A 354 24.58 -19.74 0.29
C GLY A 354 25.00 -21.01 1.04
N TYR A 355 24.03 -21.88 1.28
CA TYR A 355 24.24 -23.16 1.93
C TYR A 355 24.66 -24.21 0.90
N GLN A 356 25.28 -25.28 1.39
CA GLN A 356 25.53 -26.47 0.59
C GLN A 356 24.99 -27.68 1.33
N THR A 357 24.07 -28.38 0.68
CA THR A 357 23.54 -29.67 1.08
C THR A 357 24.58 -30.78 0.87
N VAL A 358 24.45 -31.83 1.68
CA VAL A 358 25.17 -33.09 1.62
C VAL A 358 24.11 -34.19 1.69
N ASP A 359 24.00 -34.97 0.62
CA ASP A 359 23.06 -36.08 0.55
C ASP A 359 23.51 -37.22 1.48
N LEU A 360 22.70 -37.54 2.48
CA LEU A 360 22.99 -38.61 3.44
C LEU A 360 22.46 -39.99 3.00
N ARG A 361 21.58 -40.08 1.99
CA ARG A 361 20.84 -41.32 1.63
C ARG A 361 21.74 -42.53 1.35
N ILE A 362 22.95 -42.26 0.87
CA ILE A 362 24.00 -43.25 0.59
C ILE A 362 25.38 -42.76 1.09
N SER A 363 25.37 -41.97 2.17
CA SER A 363 26.60 -41.56 2.86
C SER A 363 27.00 -42.55 3.96
N THR A 364 28.28 -42.57 4.32
CA THR A 364 28.79 -43.32 5.47
C THR A 364 29.71 -42.46 6.34
N ILE A 365 29.67 -42.65 7.66
CA ILE A 365 30.63 -42.04 8.58
C ILE A 365 31.78 -43.02 8.83
N LYS A 366 33.01 -42.50 8.78
CA LYS A 366 34.19 -43.18 9.32
C LYS A 366 34.80 -42.33 10.43
N LEU A 367 34.85 -42.90 11.63
CA LEU A 367 35.78 -42.48 12.67
C LEU A 367 37.17 -42.92 12.20
N ASP A 368 38.12 -41.99 12.06
CA ASP A 368 39.43 -42.35 11.51
C ASP A 368 40.29 -43.09 12.52
N SER A 369 40.72 -44.29 12.12
CA SER A 369 41.66 -45.12 12.88
C SER A 369 43.09 -44.58 12.80
N GLU A 370 43.57 -44.04 13.91
CA GLU A 370 44.98 -43.97 14.36
C GLU A 370 46.04 -43.24 13.49
N GLN A 371 45.77 -42.84 12.25
CA GLN A 371 46.80 -42.28 11.34
C GLN A 371 46.72 -40.75 11.11
N SER A 372 46.14 -39.99 12.04
CA SER A 372 46.33 -38.52 12.05
C SER A 372 46.30 -37.94 13.46
N ASN A 373 47.22 -37.01 13.75
CA ASN A 373 47.35 -36.30 15.04
C ASN A 373 46.22 -35.27 15.29
N LEU A 374 45.03 -35.49 14.73
CA LEU A 374 43.93 -34.53 14.69
C LEU A 374 42.81 -35.00 15.63
N ARG A 375 42.70 -34.33 16.79
CA ARG A 375 41.67 -34.64 17.78
C ARG A 375 40.27 -34.37 17.22
N PHE A 376 39.30 -35.17 17.67
CA PHE A 376 37.86 -34.99 17.45
C PHE A 376 37.41 -34.93 15.98
N CYS A 377 38.16 -35.57 15.08
CA CYS A 377 37.85 -35.60 13.65
C CYS A 377 37.02 -36.83 13.25
N PHE A 378 36.16 -36.66 12.26
CA PHE A 378 35.42 -37.73 11.59
C PHE A 378 35.29 -37.45 10.09
N ARG A 379 35.13 -38.50 9.29
CA ARG A 379 34.92 -38.40 7.84
C ARG A 379 33.48 -38.76 7.49
N LEU A 380 32.79 -37.87 6.80
CA LEU A 380 31.52 -38.16 6.15
C LEU A 380 31.79 -38.38 4.66
N ILE A 381 31.62 -39.62 4.20
CA ILE A 381 31.84 -40.04 2.82
C ILE A 381 30.49 -40.06 2.13
N SER A 382 30.22 -39.06 1.28
CA SER A 382 29.07 -39.05 0.35
C SER A 382 29.53 -39.45 -1.06
N PRO A 383 28.64 -39.93 -1.95
CA PRO A 383 29.02 -40.37 -3.31
C PRO A 383 29.71 -39.28 -4.14
N ALA A 384 29.27 -38.03 -3.97
CA ALA A 384 29.83 -36.89 -4.69
C ALA A 384 31.09 -36.31 -4.02
N LYS A 385 31.26 -36.48 -2.69
CA LYS A 385 32.36 -35.87 -1.94
C LYS A 385 32.60 -36.48 -0.56
N THR A 386 33.87 -36.65 -0.21
CA THR A 386 34.29 -36.89 1.18
C THR A 386 34.52 -35.56 1.91
N PHE A 387 33.92 -35.43 3.08
CA PHE A 387 34.06 -34.32 4.01
C PHE A 387 34.88 -34.78 5.23
N ILE A 388 35.92 -34.03 5.58
CA ILE A 388 36.67 -34.23 6.82
C ILE A 388 36.23 -33.10 7.77
N LEU A 389 35.58 -33.48 8.87
CA LEU A 389 34.96 -32.60 9.84
C LEU A 389 35.61 -32.78 11.21
N GLN A 390 35.63 -31.72 12.02
CA GLN A 390 36.19 -31.71 13.37
C GLN A 390 35.23 -30.97 14.32
N ALA A 391 34.91 -31.62 15.43
CA ALA A 391 34.08 -31.09 16.50
C ALA A 391 34.92 -30.40 17.59
N GLU A 392 34.28 -29.61 18.45
CA GLU A 392 34.98 -28.83 19.49
C GLU A 392 35.44 -29.70 20.69
N ASN A 393 34.75 -30.82 20.95
CA ASN A 393 35.12 -31.79 22.00
C ASN A 393 34.64 -33.22 21.66
N GLU A 394 35.03 -34.20 22.48
CA GLU A 394 34.70 -35.62 22.27
C GLU A 394 33.20 -35.93 22.36
N ALA A 395 32.47 -35.30 23.29
CA ALA A 395 31.03 -35.51 23.45
C ALA A 395 30.26 -34.96 22.25
N ASP A 396 30.60 -33.75 21.79
CA ASP A 396 30.01 -33.16 20.58
C ASP A 396 30.36 -33.96 19.32
N ARG A 397 31.58 -34.53 19.23
CA ARG A 397 31.95 -35.47 18.15
C ARG A 397 31.04 -36.70 18.16
N MET A 398 30.89 -37.35 19.31
CA MET A 398 30.05 -38.53 19.45
C MET A 398 28.62 -38.22 19.06
N ASP A 399 28.03 -37.16 19.63
CA ASP A 399 26.66 -36.71 19.33
C ASP A 399 26.45 -36.38 17.85
N TRP A 400 27.34 -35.61 17.21
CA TRP A 400 27.29 -35.38 15.76
C TRP A 400 27.33 -36.69 14.95
N THR A 401 28.22 -37.62 15.30
CA THR A 401 28.34 -38.89 14.57
C THR A 401 27.16 -39.83 14.82
N GLU A 402 26.60 -39.85 16.04
CA GLU A 402 25.40 -40.61 16.38
C GLU A 402 24.18 -40.08 15.61
N LYS A 403 23.90 -38.77 15.68
CA LYS A 403 22.74 -38.17 15.01
C LYS A 403 22.81 -38.29 13.49
N ILE A 404 23.97 -38.07 12.87
CA ILE A 404 24.13 -38.25 11.43
C ILE A 404 24.00 -39.75 11.05
N THR A 405 24.51 -40.69 11.85
CA THR A 405 24.35 -42.13 11.59
C THR A 405 22.89 -42.59 11.74
N GLY A 406 22.18 -42.08 12.74
CA GLY A 406 20.75 -42.30 12.93
C GLY A 406 19.93 -41.78 11.74
N ALA A 407 20.24 -40.58 11.25
CA ALA A 407 19.61 -40.00 10.05
C ALA A 407 19.86 -40.86 8.79
N ILE A 408 21.10 -41.29 8.55
CA ILE A 408 21.44 -42.21 7.44
C ILE A 408 20.63 -43.52 7.56
N THR A 409 20.54 -44.09 8.77
CA THR A 409 19.84 -45.36 9.02
C THR A 409 18.33 -45.22 8.80
N SER A 410 17.73 -44.11 9.22
CA SER A 410 16.32 -43.79 8.99
C SER A 410 15.99 -43.66 7.49
N LEU A 411 16.87 -43.01 6.71
CA LEU A 411 16.75 -42.88 5.26
C LEU A 411 16.86 -44.23 4.53
N LEU A 412 17.71 -45.14 5.00
CA LEU A 412 17.83 -46.48 4.43
C LEU A 412 16.63 -47.38 4.75
N ASN A 413 16.06 -47.26 5.95
CA ASN A 413 14.90 -48.06 6.39
C ASN A 413 13.59 -47.59 5.73
N SER A 414 13.43 -46.29 5.47
CA SER A 414 12.30 -45.77 4.68
C SER A 414 12.37 -46.17 3.20
N SER A 415 13.56 -46.55 2.71
CA SER A 415 13.78 -47.00 1.32
C SER A 415 13.51 -48.50 1.08
N SER A 416 13.24 -49.29 2.12
CA SER A 416 13.22 -50.77 2.05
C SER A 416 11.88 -51.44 2.37
N SER A 417 10.80 -50.68 2.59
CA SER A 417 9.44 -51.23 2.75
C SER A 417 8.74 -51.40 1.39
N GLY A 418 9.13 -52.43 0.65
CA GLY A 418 8.59 -52.75 -0.67
C GLY A 418 8.76 -54.22 -1.04
N GLN A 419 7.80 -55.05 -0.61
CA GLN A 419 7.66 -56.50 -0.91
C GLN A 419 8.78 -57.44 -0.44
N ILE A 420 8.47 -58.35 0.49
CA ILE A 420 8.25 -59.80 0.24
C ILE A 420 7.87 -60.48 1.57
N SER A 421 7.08 -61.56 1.48
CA SER A 421 6.38 -62.22 2.58
C SER A 421 7.02 -63.52 3.08
N SER A 422 6.73 -63.88 4.34
CA SER A 422 6.27 -65.21 4.82
C SER A 422 7.01 -65.83 6.03
N VAL A 423 6.21 -66.41 6.95
CA VAL A 423 6.50 -67.38 8.05
C VAL A 423 7.47 -66.93 9.17
N GLY A 424 7.13 -66.98 10.46
CA GLY A 424 5.87 -67.32 11.13
C GLY A 424 6.05 -67.60 12.65
N SER A 425 4.95 -67.57 13.42
CA SER A 425 4.84 -67.96 14.86
C SER A 425 5.60 -67.11 15.91
N GLN A 426 5.11 -66.92 17.15
CA GLN A 426 3.77 -67.11 17.75
C GLN A 426 3.71 -66.44 19.15
N ILE A 427 2.50 -66.21 19.69
CA ILE A 427 2.18 -65.86 21.11
C ILE A 427 2.69 -64.44 21.51
N GLY A 428 1.90 -63.47 21.97
CA GLY A 428 0.75 -63.44 22.90
C GLY A 428 1.11 -62.42 24.00
N ASP A 429 0.27 -61.74 24.75
CA ASP A 429 -1.19 -61.62 24.92
C ASP A 429 -1.42 -60.24 25.63
N GLY A 430 -2.65 -59.71 25.72
CA GLY A 430 -2.95 -58.55 26.58
C GLY A 430 -3.69 -57.37 25.93
N SER A 431 -5.02 -57.48 25.85
CA SER A 431 -5.97 -56.40 25.57
C SER A 431 -5.85 -55.20 26.54
N PHE A 432 -6.02 -53.95 26.05
CA PHE A 432 -7.08 -53.04 26.53
C PHE A 432 -7.35 -51.86 25.56
N THR A 433 -8.37 -51.05 25.87
CA THR A 433 -9.28 -50.41 24.89
C THR A 433 -9.13 -48.89 24.66
N MET A 434 -9.61 -48.47 23.48
CA MET A 434 -10.29 -47.19 23.16
C MET A 434 -9.49 -45.86 23.18
N GLY A 435 -9.60 -45.15 22.06
CA GLY A 435 -9.19 -43.76 21.86
C GLY A 435 -9.26 -43.42 20.38
N LYS A 436 -10.34 -42.74 19.95
CA LYS A 436 -10.47 -42.18 18.60
C LYS A 436 -9.78 -40.79 18.54
N ASP A 437 -9.86 -40.19 17.36
CA ASP A 437 -9.51 -38.80 17.03
C ASP A 437 -8.04 -38.69 16.59
N ALA A 438 -7.70 -38.63 15.30
CA ALA A 438 -8.15 -37.77 14.18
C ALA A 438 -7.53 -36.37 14.22
N GLU A 439 -7.26 -35.85 13.01
CA GLU A 439 -6.50 -34.62 12.69
C GLU A 439 -4.98 -34.75 12.93
N SER A 440 -4.12 -34.86 11.90
CA SER A 440 -3.94 -34.16 10.60
C SER A 440 -2.97 -32.97 10.68
N PRO A 441 -2.16 -32.72 9.64
CA PRO A 441 -0.91 -31.97 9.78
C PRO A 441 -0.97 -30.53 9.24
N ALA A 442 -0.16 -29.64 9.81
CA ALA A 442 0.17 -28.33 9.24
C ALA A 442 1.61 -28.33 8.67
N ILE A 443 1.81 -27.56 7.61
CA ILE A 443 2.84 -27.68 6.56
C ILE A 443 2.93 -26.32 5.84
N GLU A 444 4.01 -25.76 5.28
CA GLU A 444 5.50 -25.85 5.27
C GLU A 444 5.92 -24.56 4.47
N GLU A 445 7.21 -24.33 4.15
CA GLU A 445 7.60 -23.50 2.98
C GLU A 445 8.56 -24.28 2.04
N GLY A 446 8.50 -24.15 0.71
CA GLY A 446 7.67 -23.24 -0.10
C GLY A 446 7.66 -23.53 -1.60
N SER A 447 7.94 -24.76 -2.04
CA SER A 447 7.80 -25.16 -3.47
C SER A 447 7.50 -26.65 -3.67
N SER A 448 8.19 -27.54 -2.94
CA SER A 448 7.83 -28.99 -2.84
C SER A 448 6.51 -29.25 -2.11
N THR A 449 5.90 -28.20 -1.59
CA THR A 449 5.21 -28.13 -0.30
C THR A 449 3.71 -28.03 -0.50
N VAL A 450 3.23 -26.88 -1.00
CA VAL A 450 1.86 -26.68 -1.51
C VAL A 450 1.54 -27.73 -2.57
N SER A 451 2.54 -28.06 -3.39
CA SER A 451 2.51 -29.13 -4.40
C SER A 451 2.20 -30.51 -3.79
N HIS A 452 2.71 -30.81 -2.58
CA HIS A 452 2.44 -32.05 -1.85
C HIS A 452 1.08 -32.01 -1.13
N VAL A 453 0.76 -30.92 -0.40
CA VAL A 453 -0.55 -30.73 0.27
C VAL A 453 -1.70 -30.86 -0.72
N LEU A 454 -1.64 -30.12 -1.82
CA LEU A 454 -2.76 -30.09 -2.74
C LEU A 454 -2.96 -31.44 -3.42
N ARG A 455 -1.90 -32.23 -3.64
CA ARG A 455 -1.99 -33.58 -4.21
C ARG A 455 -2.40 -34.68 -3.22
N SER A 456 -2.33 -34.46 -1.91
CA SER A 456 -2.81 -35.43 -0.91
C SER A 456 -4.33 -35.35 -0.66
N ILE A 457 -4.97 -34.28 -1.14
CA ILE A 457 -6.44 -34.11 -1.14
C ILE A 457 -7.09 -35.12 -2.12
N SER A 458 -8.25 -35.66 -1.75
CA SER A 458 -8.94 -36.70 -2.51
C SER A 458 -9.19 -36.36 -3.99
N GLY A 459 -8.60 -37.18 -4.89
CA GLY A 459 -8.70 -37.06 -6.34
C GLY A 459 -7.64 -36.16 -6.97
N ASN A 460 -6.90 -35.39 -6.17
CA ASN A 460 -5.88 -34.47 -6.67
C ASN A 460 -4.56 -35.17 -7.04
N GLU A 461 -4.43 -36.47 -6.78
CA GLU A 461 -3.32 -37.30 -7.26
C GLU A 461 -3.34 -37.47 -8.79
N LYS A 462 -4.47 -37.17 -9.44
CA LYS A 462 -4.70 -37.20 -10.89
C LYS A 462 -5.34 -35.90 -11.37
N CYS A 463 -5.11 -35.55 -12.63
CA CYS A 463 -5.78 -34.43 -13.30
C CYS A 463 -7.30 -34.64 -13.33
N ALA A 464 -8.06 -33.63 -12.91
CA ALA A 464 -9.52 -33.65 -12.87
C ALA A 464 -10.18 -34.06 -14.20
N GLU A 465 -9.56 -33.67 -15.32
CA GLU A 465 -10.12 -33.80 -16.67
C GLU A 465 -9.74 -35.11 -17.35
N CYS A 466 -8.44 -35.43 -17.43
CA CYS A 466 -7.92 -36.55 -18.23
C CYS A 466 -7.32 -37.70 -17.40
N GLY A 467 -7.33 -37.61 -16.07
CA GLY A 467 -6.79 -38.64 -15.18
C GLY A 467 -5.25 -38.75 -15.14
N SER A 468 -4.51 -37.88 -15.85
CA SER A 468 -3.04 -37.88 -15.84
C SER A 468 -2.48 -37.75 -14.41
N PRO A 469 -1.55 -38.60 -13.96
CA PRO A 469 -1.02 -38.53 -12.60
C PRO A 469 -0.21 -37.25 -12.37
N GLY A 470 -0.15 -36.80 -11.11
CA GLY A 470 0.72 -35.71 -10.67
C GLY A 470 0.45 -34.35 -11.32
N PRO A 471 -0.77 -33.78 -11.23
CA PRO A 471 -1.04 -32.44 -11.75
C PRO A 471 -0.22 -31.35 -11.01
N GLU A 472 0.15 -30.30 -11.75
CA GLU A 472 0.96 -29.16 -11.26
C GLU A 472 0.34 -27.78 -11.58
N TRP A 473 -0.88 -27.76 -12.11
CA TRP A 473 -1.69 -26.55 -12.28
C TRP A 473 -3.04 -26.73 -11.59
N ALA A 474 -3.71 -25.61 -11.33
CA ALA A 474 -5.03 -25.55 -10.75
C ALA A 474 -5.91 -24.51 -11.44
N SER A 475 -7.23 -24.64 -11.31
CA SER A 475 -8.17 -23.55 -11.58
C SER A 475 -8.79 -23.09 -10.26
N LEU A 476 -8.41 -21.90 -9.77
CA LEU A 476 -8.75 -21.44 -8.42
C LEU A 476 -10.27 -21.44 -8.16
N ASN A 477 -11.05 -20.90 -9.08
CA ASN A 477 -12.50 -20.78 -8.95
C ASN A 477 -13.27 -22.08 -9.19
N LEU A 478 -12.60 -23.11 -9.70
CA LEU A 478 -13.20 -24.43 -9.92
C LEU A 478 -12.78 -25.42 -8.83
N GLY A 479 -11.78 -25.10 -8.00
CA GLY A 479 -11.31 -25.99 -6.91
C GLY A 479 -10.75 -27.32 -7.42
N ILE A 480 -9.99 -27.29 -8.52
CA ILE A 480 -9.45 -28.49 -9.19
C ILE A 480 -7.97 -28.37 -9.55
N LEU A 481 -7.28 -29.52 -9.56
CA LEU A 481 -5.93 -29.70 -10.12
C LEU A 481 -5.95 -30.34 -11.51
N VAL A 482 -5.12 -29.82 -12.42
CA VAL A 482 -5.01 -30.25 -13.82
C VAL A 482 -3.56 -30.38 -14.29
N CYS A 483 -3.32 -31.22 -15.30
CA CYS A 483 -2.00 -31.38 -15.93
C CYS A 483 -1.70 -30.24 -16.92
N ILE A 484 -0.48 -30.21 -17.48
CA ILE A 484 -0.01 -29.11 -18.36
C ILE A 484 -0.94 -28.88 -19.55
N GLU A 485 -1.34 -29.95 -20.23
CA GLU A 485 -2.15 -29.88 -21.44
C GLU A 485 -3.57 -29.39 -21.13
N CYS A 486 -4.21 -29.96 -20.11
CA CYS A 486 -5.53 -29.52 -19.68
C CYS A 486 -5.49 -28.06 -19.16
N SER A 487 -4.41 -27.63 -18.50
CA SER A 487 -4.22 -26.22 -18.11
C SER A 487 -4.22 -25.28 -19.32
N GLY A 488 -3.75 -25.75 -20.49
CA GLY A 488 -3.82 -25.02 -21.75
C GLY A 488 -5.26 -24.83 -22.24
N ALA A 489 -6.05 -25.92 -22.26
CA ALA A 489 -7.48 -25.84 -22.60
C ALA A 489 -8.28 -24.95 -21.63
N HIS A 490 -8.00 -25.03 -20.32
CA HIS A 490 -8.61 -24.14 -19.33
C HIS A 490 -8.29 -22.65 -19.57
N ARG A 491 -7.09 -22.32 -20.07
CA ARG A 491 -6.75 -20.93 -20.46
C ARG A 491 -7.58 -20.44 -21.65
N ASN A 492 -7.91 -21.33 -22.60
CA ASN A 492 -8.72 -21.00 -23.77
C ASN A 492 -10.19 -20.66 -23.43
N LEU A 493 -10.71 -21.12 -22.28
CA LEU A 493 -12.02 -20.70 -21.77
C LEU A 493 -12.04 -19.24 -21.27
N GLY A 494 -10.88 -18.67 -20.95
CA GLY A 494 -10.74 -17.32 -20.39
C GLY A 494 -11.02 -17.22 -18.88
N VAL A 495 -10.48 -16.15 -18.28
CA VAL A 495 -10.43 -15.95 -16.81
C VAL A 495 -11.79 -15.79 -16.11
N HIS A 496 -12.86 -15.57 -16.88
CA HIS A 496 -14.23 -15.49 -16.38
C HIS A 496 -14.87 -16.87 -16.19
N ILE A 497 -14.31 -17.93 -16.80
CA ILE A 497 -14.74 -19.33 -16.62
C ILE A 497 -13.70 -20.11 -15.80
N SER A 498 -12.39 -19.95 -16.07
CA SER A 498 -11.33 -20.69 -15.38
C SER A 498 -10.10 -19.83 -15.07
N LYS A 499 -9.74 -19.74 -13.79
CA LYS A 499 -8.61 -18.95 -13.28
C LYS A 499 -7.39 -19.84 -13.06
N VAL A 500 -6.66 -20.13 -14.14
CA VAL A 500 -5.51 -21.06 -14.13
C VAL A 500 -4.29 -20.50 -13.41
N ARG A 501 -3.68 -21.29 -12.52
CA ARG A 501 -2.44 -21.01 -11.77
C ARG A 501 -1.55 -22.25 -11.66
N SER A 502 -0.26 -22.05 -11.48
CA SER A 502 0.74 -23.09 -11.25
C SER A 502 0.96 -23.34 -9.75
N LEU A 503 1.16 -24.60 -9.37
CA LEU A 503 1.48 -25.00 -7.99
C LEU A 503 2.91 -24.65 -7.59
N THR A 504 3.79 -24.39 -8.56
CA THR A 504 5.23 -24.16 -8.34
C THR A 504 5.70 -22.77 -8.77
N LEU A 505 5.05 -22.15 -9.77
CA LEU A 505 5.44 -20.82 -10.27
C LEU A 505 4.68 -19.66 -9.60
N ASP A 506 3.41 -19.86 -9.24
CA ASP A 506 2.52 -18.81 -8.68
C ASP A 506 2.50 -18.82 -7.14
N VAL A 507 3.68 -18.90 -6.49
CA VAL A 507 3.80 -19.14 -5.03
C VAL A 507 2.95 -18.18 -4.18
N LYS A 508 2.88 -16.90 -4.55
CA LYS A 508 2.11 -15.86 -3.82
C LYS A 508 0.59 -16.02 -3.88
N VAL A 509 0.05 -16.94 -4.70
CA VAL A 509 -1.39 -17.19 -4.80
C VAL A 509 -1.87 -18.14 -3.71
N TRP A 510 -0.98 -18.99 -3.20
CA TRP A 510 -1.31 -20.11 -2.32
C TRP A 510 -1.36 -19.69 -0.84
N GLU A 511 -2.15 -18.66 -0.55
CA GLU A 511 -2.47 -18.23 0.82
C GLU A 511 -3.24 -19.34 1.56
N PRO A 512 -3.16 -19.44 2.91
CA PRO A 512 -3.80 -20.52 3.67
C PRO A 512 -5.30 -20.71 3.38
N VAL A 513 -6.04 -19.61 3.19
CA VAL A 513 -7.48 -19.60 2.84
C VAL A 513 -7.75 -20.27 1.48
N VAL A 514 -6.83 -20.15 0.53
CA VAL A 514 -6.93 -20.81 -0.79
C VAL A 514 -6.66 -22.31 -0.66
N ILE A 515 -5.69 -22.69 0.19
CA ILE A 515 -5.38 -24.10 0.45
C ILE A 515 -6.57 -24.78 1.15
N ASP A 516 -7.16 -24.14 2.15
CA ASP A 516 -8.35 -24.65 2.85
C ASP A 516 -9.57 -24.79 1.92
N LEU A 517 -9.78 -23.86 0.99
CA LEU A 517 -10.81 -24.01 -0.03
C LEU A 517 -10.58 -25.26 -0.90
N PHE A 518 -9.33 -25.54 -1.28
CA PHE A 518 -9.00 -26.75 -2.02
C PHE A 518 -9.14 -28.02 -1.18
N GLN A 519 -8.84 -27.98 0.13
CA GLN A 519 -9.06 -29.10 1.06
C GLN A 519 -10.55 -29.42 1.25
N ASN A 520 -11.40 -28.40 1.25
CA ASN A 520 -12.85 -28.55 1.29
C ASN A 520 -13.43 -29.12 -0.02
N LEU A 521 -12.88 -28.73 -1.18
CA LEU A 521 -13.35 -29.19 -2.49
C LEU A 521 -12.62 -30.47 -2.93
N GLY A 522 -11.49 -30.33 -3.64
CA GLY A 522 -10.75 -31.45 -4.22
C GLY A 522 -11.41 -32.03 -5.48
N ASN A 523 -10.59 -32.61 -6.35
CA ASN A 523 -11.00 -33.12 -7.66
C ASN A 523 -12.13 -34.15 -7.58
N THR A 524 -12.18 -35.01 -6.55
CA THR A 524 -13.26 -35.99 -6.41
C THR A 524 -14.62 -35.33 -6.21
N PHE A 525 -14.72 -34.36 -5.28
CA PHE A 525 -15.97 -33.64 -5.05
C PHE A 525 -16.30 -32.73 -6.23
N SER A 526 -15.34 -31.92 -6.70
CA SER A 526 -15.56 -31.02 -7.85
C SER A 526 -16.02 -31.79 -9.09
N ASN A 527 -15.47 -32.98 -9.37
CA ASN A 527 -15.97 -33.82 -10.46
C ASN A 527 -17.36 -34.40 -10.16
N SER A 528 -17.69 -34.81 -8.94
CA SER A 528 -19.05 -35.26 -8.60
C SER A 528 -20.12 -34.18 -8.81
N VAL A 529 -19.76 -32.89 -8.70
CA VAL A 529 -20.64 -31.76 -9.02
C VAL A 529 -20.67 -31.49 -10.53
N TRP A 530 -19.50 -31.41 -11.19
CA TRP A 530 -19.37 -31.01 -12.59
C TRP A 530 -19.58 -32.14 -13.62
N GLU A 531 -19.65 -33.39 -13.19
CA GLU A 531 -19.78 -34.60 -14.04
C GLU A 531 -20.98 -35.46 -13.60
N GLU A 532 -21.97 -34.86 -12.92
CA GLU A 532 -23.13 -35.53 -12.32
C GLU A 532 -23.95 -36.37 -13.31
N LEU A 533 -24.11 -35.88 -14.55
CA LEU A 533 -24.79 -36.61 -15.63
C LEU A 533 -23.87 -37.57 -16.40
N LEU A 534 -22.59 -37.66 -16.06
CA LEU A 534 -21.64 -38.52 -16.77
C LEU A 534 -21.70 -39.97 -16.23
N PRO A 535 -21.93 -40.99 -17.06
CA PRO A 535 -21.98 -42.38 -16.60
C PRO A 535 -20.68 -42.79 -15.88
N HIS A 536 -20.82 -43.35 -14.67
CA HIS A 536 -19.71 -44.00 -13.98
C HIS A 536 -19.45 -45.39 -14.58
N ASP A 537 -18.17 -45.79 -14.73
CA ASP A 537 -17.70 -47.03 -15.38
C ASP A 537 -18.07 -48.35 -14.64
N HIS A 538 -19.11 -48.35 -13.83
CA HIS A 538 -19.58 -49.50 -13.04
C HIS A 538 -21.06 -49.78 -13.26
N ASN A 539 -21.41 -50.24 -14.47
CA ASN A 539 -22.57 -51.10 -14.72
C ASN A 539 -22.32 -51.97 -15.94
N GLU A 540 -21.92 -53.23 -15.72
CA GLU A 540 -21.96 -54.27 -16.74
C GLU A 540 -23.42 -54.64 -17.04
N GLY A 541 -24.06 -53.95 -17.99
CA GLY A 541 -25.41 -54.29 -18.44
C GLY A 541 -26.31 -53.15 -18.89
N MET A 542 -25.78 -52.16 -19.62
CA MET A 542 -26.58 -51.04 -20.15
C MET A 542 -26.72 -51.14 -21.68
N ASP A 543 -27.95 -51.03 -22.19
CA ASP A 543 -28.30 -51.22 -23.60
C ASP A 543 -27.65 -50.19 -24.53
N GLU A 544 -27.37 -50.58 -25.78
CA GLU A 544 -26.69 -49.71 -26.75
C GLU A 544 -27.49 -48.45 -27.16
N SER A 545 -28.78 -48.37 -26.83
CA SER A 545 -29.63 -47.20 -27.08
C SER A 545 -29.25 -45.97 -26.26
N ASP A 546 -28.70 -46.14 -25.05
CA ASP A 546 -28.45 -45.02 -24.13
C ASP A 546 -27.09 -44.34 -24.35
N LYS A 547 -26.22 -44.91 -25.19
CA LYS A 547 -24.97 -44.28 -25.64
C LYS A 547 -25.18 -42.96 -26.41
N CYS A 548 -26.41 -42.64 -26.83
CA CYS A 548 -26.74 -41.51 -27.71
C CYS A 548 -27.04 -40.17 -27.01
N ILE A 549 -26.99 -40.08 -25.68
CA ILE A 549 -27.42 -38.87 -24.96
C ILE A 549 -26.27 -37.87 -24.69
N TYR A 550 -25.01 -38.32 -24.63
CA TYR A 550 -23.88 -37.49 -24.15
C TYR A 550 -22.88 -37.11 -25.27
N PRO A 551 -22.46 -35.83 -25.39
CA PRO A 551 -21.63 -35.39 -26.54
C PRO A 551 -20.22 -35.98 -26.61
N ILE A 552 -19.63 -36.34 -25.45
CA ILE A 552 -18.26 -36.84 -25.32
C ILE A 552 -18.07 -37.49 -23.93
N GLY A 553 -17.36 -38.63 -23.87
CA GLY A 553 -16.96 -39.28 -22.61
C GLY A 553 -15.64 -38.73 -22.06
N LYS A 554 -15.35 -38.99 -20.78
CA LYS A 554 -14.15 -38.48 -20.10
C LYS A 554 -12.86 -38.89 -20.83
N PRO A 555 -11.94 -37.95 -21.13
CA PRO A 555 -10.73 -38.27 -21.86
C PRO A 555 -9.70 -39.01 -20.99
N ASN A 556 -8.81 -39.76 -21.63
CA ASN A 556 -7.66 -40.40 -20.98
C ASN A 556 -6.37 -39.56 -21.17
N PRO A 557 -5.24 -39.88 -20.48
CA PRO A 557 -4.01 -39.10 -20.58
C PRO A 557 -3.39 -39.07 -21.98
N ASN A 558 -3.62 -40.09 -22.80
CA ASN A 558 -3.07 -40.22 -24.16
C ASN A 558 -4.00 -39.66 -25.25
N ASP A 559 -5.19 -39.19 -24.91
CA ASP A 559 -6.11 -38.57 -25.87
C ASP A 559 -5.54 -37.27 -26.45
N SER A 560 -5.86 -36.98 -27.72
CA SER A 560 -5.40 -35.78 -28.41
C SER A 560 -5.88 -34.49 -27.72
N PHE A 561 -5.06 -33.43 -27.73
CA PHE A 561 -5.41 -32.14 -27.14
C PHE A 561 -6.81 -31.60 -27.55
N PRO A 562 -7.25 -31.62 -28.83
CA PRO A 562 -8.58 -31.14 -29.21
C PRO A 562 -9.75 -31.95 -28.59
N ARG A 563 -9.52 -33.23 -28.25
CA ARG A 563 -10.51 -34.08 -27.55
C ARG A 563 -10.62 -33.66 -26.07
N LYS A 564 -9.48 -33.41 -25.42
CA LYS A 564 -9.42 -32.88 -24.04
C LYS A 564 -10.05 -31.50 -23.94
N GLU A 565 -9.70 -30.61 -24.87
CA GLU A 565 -10.25 -29.25 -24.96
C GLU A 565 -11.76 -29.24 -25.15
N LYS A 566 -12.29 -30.05 -26.08
CA LYS A 566 -13.73 -30.16 -26.31
C LYS A 566 -14.50 -30.69 -25.08
N TYR A 567 -13.93 -31.65 -24.33
CA TYR A 567 -14.51 -32.12 -23.07
C TYR A 567 -14.58 -31.00 -22.02
N ILE A 568 -13.47 -30.28 -21.84
CA ILE A 568 -13.34 -29.16 -20.89
C ILE A 568 -14.33 -28.02 -21.22
N GLN A 569 -14.55 -27.76 -22.52
CA GLN A 569 -15.56 -26.80 -22.98
C GLN A 569 -16.99 -27.24 -22.61
N TYR A 570 -17.38 -28.48 -22.92
CA TYR A 570 -18.71 -28.99 -22.56
C TYR A 570 -18.96 -28.99 -21.04
N LYS A 571 -17.92 -29.32 -20.25
CA LYS A 571 -17.99 -29.38 -18.79
C LYS A 571 -18.21 -28.00 -18.17
N TYR A 572 -17.40 -27.00 -18.54
CA TYR A 572 -17.35 -25.71 -17.82
C TYR A 572 -18.02 -24.54 -18.52
N ALA A 573 -17.92 -24.45 -19.85
CA ALA A 573 -18.51 -23.36 -20.63
C ALA A 573 -19.97 -23.68 -21.00
N ASP A 574 -20.20 -24.85 -21.61
CA ASP A 574 -21.54 -25.26 -22.05
C ASP A 574 -22.34 -25.94 -20.93
N ARG A 575 -21.71 -26.22 -19.78
CA ARG A 575 -22.31 -26.80 -18.56
C ARG A 575 -23.14 -28.07 -18.79
N SER A 576 -22.79 -28.85 -19.81
CA SER A 576 -23.63 -29.90 -20.40
C SER A 576 -23.77 -31.17 -19.54
N PHE A 577 -23.05 -31.26 -18.43
CA PHE A 577 -23.08 -32.40 -17.50
C PHE A 577 -23.77 -32.08 -16.15
N LEU A 578 -24.32 -30.87 -15.98
CA LEU A 578 -25.01 -30.44 -14.76
C LEU A 578 -26.53 -30.68 -14.82
N ILE A 579 -27.12 -31.09 -13.70
CA ILE A 579 -28.57 -30.97 -13.49
C ILE A 579 -28.87 -29.56 -12.97
N GLN A 580 -29.68 -28.79 -13.71
CA GLN A 580 -30.20 -27.49 -13.23
C GLN A 580 -31.25 -27.70 -12.14
N GLU A 581 -31.08 -27.05 -10.99
CA GLU A 581 -32.05 -27.10 -9.90
C GLU A 581 -33.19 -26.11 -10.10
N THR A 582 -34.43 -26.58 -9.90
CA THR A 582 -35.66 -25.82 -10.18
C THR A 582 -36.26 -25.12 -8.97
N ASP A 583 -35.81 -25.40 -7.75
CA ASP A 583 -36.40 -24.90 -6.50
C ASP A 583 -35.52 -23.89 -5.76
N ARG A 584 -35.96 -22.62 -5.77
CA ARG A 584 -35.49 -21.47 -4.93
C ARG A 584 -34.02 -21.50 -4.44
N PRO A 585 -33.03 -21.61 -5.33
CA PRO A 585 -31.63 -21.82 -4.92
C PRO A 585 -31.01 -20.65 -4.13
N SER A 586 -31.61 -19.45 -4.14
CA SER A 586 -31.10 -18.29 -3.40
C SER A 586 -31.33 -18.38 -1.89
N ILE A 587 -32.39 -19.05 -1.44
CA ILE A 587 -32.68 -19.21 0.00
C ILE A 587 -31.71 -20.26 0.59
N THR A 588 -31.60 -21.42 -0.07
CA THR A 588 -30.71 -22.49 0.35
C THR A 588 -29.24 -22.06 0.32
N LEU A 589 -28.84 -21.21 -0.64
CA LEU A 589 -27.49 -20.64 -0.67
C LEU A 589 -27.21 -19.72 0.52
N TRP A 590 -28.17 -18.88 0.92
CA TRP A 590 -28.04 -18.03 2.10
C TRP A 590 -27.95 -18.86 3.40
N GLU A 591 -28.74 -19.93 3.49
CA GLU A 591 -28.68 -20.87 4.61
C GLU A 591 -27.34 -21.61 4.67
N ALA A 592 -26.84 -22.12 3.54
CA ALA A 592 -25.52 -22.78 3.45
C ALA A 592 -24.37 -21.84 3.84
N ILE A 593 -24.42 -20.57 3.42
CA ILE A 593 -23.42 -19.57 3.83
C ILE A 593 -23.52 -19.25 5.31
N LYS A 594 -24.75 -19.14 5.85
CA LYS A 594 -24.98 -18.93 7.29
C LYS A 594 -24.51 -20.10 8.15
N SER A 595 -24.55 -21.34 7.64
CA SER A 595 -24.03 -22.54 8.32
C SER A 595 -22.57 -22.86 7.99
N ASN A 596 -21.89 -22.02 7.20
CA ASN A 596 -20.52 -22.23 6.70
C ASN A 596 -20.33 -23.57 5.92
N ASP A 597 -21.36 -24.04 5.21
CA ASP A 597 -21.24 -25.24 4.37
C ASP A 597 -20.63 -24.87 3.00
N ILE A 598 -19.29 -24.94 2.93
CA ILE A 598 -18.49 -24.63 1.73
C ILE A 598 -18.90 -25.52 0.54
N LYS A 599 -19.25 -26.80 0.79
CA LYS A 599 -19.57 -27.77 -0.26
C LYS A 599 -20.94 -27.50 -0.86
N GLU A 600 -21.95 -27.29 -0.02
CA GLU A 600 -23.30 -26.98 -0.47
C GLU A 600 -23.36 -25.60 -1.13
N ALA A 601 -22.68 -24.60 -0.58
CA ALA A 601 -22.56 -23.28 -1.21
C ALA A 601 -21.89 -23.37 -2.60
N TYR A 602 -20.81 -24.13 -2.75
CA TYR A 602 -20.17 -24.37 -4.04
C TYR A 602 -21.12 -25.09 -5.02
N ARG A 603 -21.80 -26.16 -4.58
CA ARG A 603 -22.74 -26.94 -5.38
C ARG A 603 -23.87 -26.07 -5.93
N LEU A 604 -24.46 -25.24 -5.07
CA LEU A 604 -25.52 -24.28 -5.43
C LEU A 604 -25.01 -23.22 -6.40
N LEU A 605 -23.85 -22.59 -6.14
CA LEU A 605 -23.23 -21.59 -7.02
C LEU A 605 -22.94 -22.13 -8.43
N VAL A 606 -22.52 -23.40 -8.54
CA VAL A 606 -22.28 -24.07 -9.83
C VAL A 606 -23.58 -24.36 -10.57
N LYS A 607 -24.57 -24.98 -9.91
CA LYS A 607 -25.80 -25.48 -10.56
C LYS A 607 -26.83 -24.40 -10.91
N SER A 608 -26.98 -23.38 -10.06
CA SER A 608 -28.14 -22.48 -10.11
C SER A 608 -28.01 -21.27 -11.03
N SER A 609 -26.83 -21.01 -11.61
CA SER A 609 -26.51 -19.77 -12.34
C SER A 609 -26.75 -18.46 -11.54
N ILE A 610 -26.78 -18.56 -10.20
CA ILE A 610 -26.96 -17.42 -9.31
C ILE A 610 -25.82 -16.40 -9.46
N ASN A 611 -26.19 -15.12 -9.42
CA ASN A 611 -25.25 -14.02 -9.23
C ASN A 611 -24.74 -14.03 -7.77
N SER A 612 -23.43 -14.15 -7.57
CA SER A 612 -22.77 -14.08 -6.26
C SER A 612 -22.97 -12.75 -5.53
N ASN A 613 -23.49 -11.73 -6.23
CA ASN A 613 -23.83 -10.40 -5.71
C ASN A 613 -25.29 -10.23 -5.28
N ILE A 614 -26.07 -11.31 -5.16
CA ILE A 614 -27.43 -11.27 -4.58
C ILE A 614 -27.38 -10.60 -3.21
N GLN A 615 -28.33 -9.69 -2.96
CA GLN A 615 -28.57 -9.09 -1.66
C GLN A 615 -29.75 -9.79 -0.95
N TYR A 616 -29.78 -9.74 0.37
CA TYR A 616 -30.86 -10.31 1.19
C TYR A 616 -32.27 -9.86 0.77
N ASP A 617 -32.40 -8.63 0.26
CA ASP A 617 -33.67 -8.06 -0.21
C ASP A 617 -34.21 -8.73 -1.47
N ASP A 618 -33.34 -9.33 -2.29
CA ASP A 618 -33.73 -10.13 -3.47
C ASP A 618 -34.29 -11.51 -3.05
N ILE A 619 -33.85 -12.01 -1.90
CA ILE A 619 -34.21 -13.34 -1.35
C ILE A 619 -35.52 -13.26 -0.55
N SER A 620 -35.67 -12.21 0.26
CA SER A 620 -36.70 -12.08 1.30
C SER A 620 -38.09 -11.63 0.79
N ASN A 621 -38.35 -11.69 -0.52
CA ASN A 621 -39.52 -11.10 -1.17
C ASN A 621 -40.85 -11.88 -0.98
N ASN A 622 -41.09 -12.42 0.24
CA ASN A 622 -42.42 -12.56 0.87
C ASN A 622 -42.34 -13.04 2.34
N LYS A 623 -42.63 -12.13 3.29
CA LYS A 623 -43.02 -12.33 4.72
C LYS A 623 -41.96 -12.80 5.73
N MET A 624 -42.09 -12.23 6.94
CA MET A 624 -41.32 -12.48 8.19
C MET A 624 -39.84 -12.07 8.09
N TYR A 625 -39.29 -11.16 8.91
CA TYR A 625 -39.62 -10.81 10.30
C TYR A 625 -39.85 -9.29 10.51
N HIS A 626 -41.07 -8.90 10.88
CA HIS A 626 -41.34 -7.67 11.64
C HIS A 626 -42.41 -7.97 12.68
N SER A 627 -41.98 -8.49 13.83
CA SER A 627 -42.86 -8.76 14.97
C SER A 627 -42.89 -7.57 15.93
N PHE A 628 -43.51 -6.47 15.50
CA PHE A 628 -44.30 -5.66 16.43
C PHE A 628 -45.44 -4.96 15.69
N GLU A 629 -46.63 -4.99 16.28
CA GLU A 629 -47.88 -4.55 15.67
C GLU A 629 -48.00 -3.02 15.69
N ILE A 630 -48.38 -2.40 14.56
CA ILE A 630 -49.47 -1.40 14.52
C ILE A 630 -50.26 -1.60 13.23
N SER A 631 -51.58 -1.70 13.35
CA SER A 631 -52.52 -1.83 12.25
C SER A 631 -52.83 -0.48 11.57
N SER A 632 -52.72 -0.40 10.23
CA SER A 632 -53.79 0.11 9.34
C SER A 632 -53.34 0.41 7.89
N SER A 633 -54.13 -0.12 6.95
CA SER A 633 -54.44 0.39 5.59
C SER A 633 -53.38 1.03 4.66
N LYS A 634 -53.16 0.33 3.53
CA LYS A 634 -53.13 0.85 2.14
C LYS A 634 -52.15 1.98 1.77
N SER A 635 -50.96 1.60 1.31
CA SER A 635 -50.40 2.05 0.01
C SER A 635 -49.20 1.18 -0.37
N ARG A 636 -48.89 1.09 -1.67
CA ARG A 636 -47.87 0.19 -2.23
C ARG A 636 -46.63 1.00 -2.62
N GLU A 637 -45.95 1.54 -1.62
CA GLU A 637 -44.67 2.24 -1.78
C GLU A 637 -43.60 1.55 -0.94
N LYS A 638 -42.39 1.40 -1.50
CA LYS A 638 -41.22 0.97 -0.73
C LYS A 638 -40.90 2.07 0.27
N LYS A 639 -41.33 1.94 1.53
CA LYS A 639 -40.91 2.84 2.60
C LYS A 639 -39.42 2.66 2.82
N GLN A 640 -38.64 3.55 2.21
CA GLN A 640 -37.22 3.71 2.43
C GLN A 640 -37.05 4.14 3.88
N ILE A 641 -36.53 3.22 4.71
CA ILE A 641 -36.21 3.50 6.11
C ILE A 641 -35.02 4.48 6.11
N ASP A 642 -34.91 5.30 7.16
CA ASP A 642 -33.74 6.15 7.38
C ASP A 642 -32.64 5.29 8.05
N PRO A 643 -31.41 5.21 7.48
CA PRO A 643 -30.29 4.50 8.13
C PRO A 643 -30.04 4.94 9.58
N SER A 644 -30.35 6.20 9.90
CA SER A 644 -30.24 6.79 11.24
C SER A 644 -31.20 6.19 12.28
N ASN A 645 -32.21 5.43 11.84
CA ASN A 645 -33.31 4.95 12.66
C ASN A 645 -33.31 3.40 12.82
N CYS A 646 -32.23 2.73 12.40
CA CYS A 646 -32.07 1.29 12.57
C CYS A 646 -31.71 0.95 14.03
N GLN A 647 -32.66 0.35 14.76
CA GLN A 647 -32.49 0.04 16.19
C GLN A 647 -31.49 -1.10 16.47
N ASN A 648 -31.08 -1.88 15.47
CA ASN A 648 -30.10 -2.96 15.66
C ASN A 648 -29.12 -3.07 14.47
N ILE A 649 -28.09 -2.21 14.50
CA ILE A 649 -27.14 -1.98 13.40
C ILE A 649 -26.41 -3.27 12.94
N MET A 650 -26.19 -4.24 13.83
CA MET A 650 -25.55 -5.53 13.50
C MET A 650 -26.51 -6.61 12.98
N GLU A 651 -27.82 -6.50 13.18
CA GLU A 651 -28.80 -7.53 12.76
C GLU A 651 -29.63 -7.16 11.52
N CYS A 652 -29.45 -5.95 11.01
CA CYS A 652 -30.13 -5.52 9.79
C CYS A 652 -29.43 -6.07 8.54
N PHE A 653 -30.01 -7.12 7.95
CA PHE A 653 -29.54 -7.72 6.70
C PHE A 653 -29.92 -6.94 5.42
N GLN A 654 -30.58 -5.78 5.53
CA GLN A 654 -31.01 -5.01 4.36
C GLN A 654 -29.80 -4.58 3.51
N GLY A 655 -29.85 -4.81 2.19
CA GLY A 655 -28.72 -4.64 1.29
C GLY A 655 -27.49 -5.54 1.54
N CYS A 656 -27.50 -6.43 2.54
CA CYS A 656 -26.36 -7.31 2.81
C CYS A 656 -26.19 -8.34 1.68
N SER A 657 -24.98 -8.41 1.13
CA SER A 657 -24.59 -9.41 0.15
C SER A 657 -24.17 -10.71 0.82
N LEU A 658 -24.01 -11.76 0.02
CA LEU A 658 -23.40 -13.02 0.45
C LEU A 658 -22.02 -12.82 1.11
N LEU A 659 -21.22 -11.89 0.58
CA LEU A 659 -19.89 -11.57 1.10
C LEU A 659 -19.98 -10.82 2.44
N HIS A 660 -20.96 -9.93 2.63
CA HIS A 660 -21.21 -9.31 3.93
C HIS A 660 -21.52 -10.36 5.00
N LEU A 661 -22.38 -11.34 4.68
CA LEU A 661 -22.70 -12.42 5.62
C LEU A 661 -21.47 -13.29 5.97
N ALA A 662 -20.65 -13.66 4.99
CA ALA A 662 -19.42 -14.42 5.23
C ALA A 662 -18.43 -13.64 6.11
N CYS A 663 -18.21 -12.35 5.82
CA CYS A 663 -17.31 -11.49 6.57
C CYS A 663 -17.82 -11.19 7.99
N GLN A 664 -19.12 -10.96 8.18
CA GLN A 664 -19.74 -10.74 9.48
C GLN A 664 -19.59 -11.94 10.43
N ASN A 665 -19.53 -13.17 9.90
CA ASN A 665 -19.31 -14.38 10.70
C ASN A 665 -17.84 -14.83 10.74
N GLY A 666 -16.91 -14.07 10.13
CA GLY A 666 -15.48 -14.40 10.09
C GLY A 666 -15.10 -15.56 9.17
N TYR A 667 -15.99 -16.00 8.27
CA TYR A 667 -15.80 -17.18 7.41
C TYR A 667 -14.87 -16.89 6.23
N ALA A 668 -13.56 -16.86 6.47
CA ALA A 668 -12.53 -16.54 5.47
C ALA A 668 -12.61 -17.41 4.20
N THR A 669 -12.76 -18.72 4.34
CA THR A 669 -12.82 -19.67 3.22
C THR A 669 -14.10 -19.51 2.40
N MET A 670 -15.21 -19.18 3.05
CA MET A 670 -16.48 -18.85 2.39
C MET A 670 -16.36 -17.51 1.63
N ALA A 671 -15.67 -16.51 2.22
CA ALA A 671 -15.37 -15.26 1.55
C ALA A 671 -14.48 -15.48 0.30
N GLU A 672 -13.45 -16.33 0.36
CA GLU A 672 -12.68 -16.70 -0.84
C GLU A 672 -13.52 -17.42 -1.89
N LEU A 673 -14.38 -18.37 -1.51
CA LEU A 673 -15.30 -19.01 -2.44
C LEU A 673 -16.16 -17.97 -3.18
N LEU A 674 -16.77 -17.04 -2.46
CA LEU A 674 -17.60 -15.98 -3.03
C LEU A 674 -16.81 -15.02 -3.95
N LEU A 675 -15.61 -14.61 -3.54
CA LEU A 675 -14.70 -13.79 -4.37
C LEU A 675 -14.24 -14.55 -5.63
N GLN A 676 -14.03 -15.87 -5.54
CA GLN A 676 -13.72 -16.68 -6.71
C GLN A 676 -14.89 -16.76 -7.69
N PHE A 677 -16.13 -16.76 -7.20
CA PHE A 677 -17.36 -16.67 -7.99
C PHE A 677 -17.80 -15.23 -8.32
N GLY A 678 -16.95 -14.22 -8.09
CA GLY A 678 -17.16 -12.85 -8.59
C GLY A 678 -18.03 -11.95 -7.71
N ALA A 679 -18.09 -12.22 -6.39
CA ALA A 679 -18.65 -11.25 -5.45
C ALA A 679 -17.84 -9.94 -5.45
N ASP A 680 -18.53 -8.81 -5.45
CA ASP A 680 -17.94 -7.48 -5.38
C ASP A 680 -17.48 -7.18 -3.95
N ILE A 681 -16.16 -7.11 -3.80
CA ILE A 681 -15.48 -6.81 -2.54
C ILE A 681 -15.79 -5.41 -2.00
N ASN A 682 -16.30 -4.51 -2.86
CA ASN A 682 -16.63 -3.13 -2.54
C ASN A 682 -18.15 -2.85 -2.52
N ALA A 683 -19.00 -3.88 -2.63
CA ALA A 683 -20.44 -3.73 -2.46
C ALA A 683 -20.74 -3.07 -1.10
N GLN A 684 -21.73 -2.18 -1.06
CA GLN A 684 -22.19 -1.52 0.16
C GLN A 684 -23.54 -2.09 0.60
N ASP A 685 -23.70 -2.33 1.91
CA ASP A 685 -25.00 -2.64 2.50
C ASP A 685 -25.88 -1.39 2.67
N PHE A 686 -27.07 -1.55 3.24
CA PHE A 686 -27.99 -0.44 3.49
C PHE A 686 -27.43 0.69 4.38
N HIS A 687 -26.41 0.41 5.20
CA HIS A 687 -25.70 1.38 6.03
C HIS A 687 -24.41 1.87 5.36
N GLY A 688 -24.24 1.67 4.05
CA GLY A 688 -23.01 2.06 3.33
C GLY A 688 -21.78 1.22 3.66
N ARG A 689 -21.89 0.19 4.51
CA ARG A 689 -20.74 -0.61 4.95
C ARG A 689 -20.35 -1.62 3.88
N THR A 690 -19.05 -1.74 3.64
CA THR A 690 -18.48 -2.80 2.79
C THR A 690 -18.09 -4.03 3.60
N ALA A 691 -17.72 -5.13 2.94
CA ALA A 691 -17.17 -6.32 3.57
C ALA A 691 -16.00 -6.01 4.53
N LEU A 692 -15.15 -5.03 4.19
CA LEU A 692 -14.05 -4.55 5.02
C LEU A 692 -14.52 -3.86 6.30
N HIS A 693 -15.64 -3.14 6.27
CA HIS A 693 -16.24 -2.56 7.49
C HIS A 693 -16.80 -3.68 8.38
N HIS A 694 -17.43 -4.70 7.81
CA HIS A 694 -17.92 -5.86 8.57
C HIS A 694 -16.79 -6.62 9.26
N THR A 695 -15.64 -6.84 8.60
CA THR A 695 -14.46 -7.47 9.24
C THR A 695 -13.89 -6.64 10.38
N VAL A 696 -13.91 -5.32 10.25
CA VAL A 696 -13.46 -4.37 11.29
C VAL A 696 -14.39 -4.38 12.50
N LEU A 697 -15.71 -4.40 12.27
CA LEU A 697 -16.73 -4.40 13.34
C LEU A 697 -16.73 -5.68 14.19
N ILE A 698 -16.09 -6.76 13.73
CA ILE A 698 -15.89 -8.01 14.49
C ILE A 698 -14.45 -8.19 14.97
N GLU A 699 -13.60 -7.14 14.86
CA GLU A 699 -12.18 -7.15 15.24
C GLU A 699 -11.35 -8.28 14.58
N ASN A 700 -11.76 -8.75 13.40
CA ASN A 700 -11.06 -9.80 12.67
C ASN A 700 -10.00 -9.21 11.74
N ASP A 701 -8.90 -8.79 12.37
CA ASP A 701 -7.76 -8.14 11.72
C ASP A 701 -7.14 -8.98 10.59
N GLU A 702 -7.10 -10.31 10.69
CA GLU A 702 -6.61 -11.21 9.62
C GLU A 702 -7.54 -11.25 8.40
N LEU A 703 -8.86 -11.31 8.59
CA LEU A 703 -9.80 -11.26 7.47
C LEU A 703 -9.84 -9.85 6.83
N ALA A 704 -9.60 -8.79 7.62
CA ALA A 704 -9.40 -7.44 7.09
C ALA A 704 -8.15 -7.35 6.21
N LYS A 705 -6.98 -7.84 6.69
CA LYS A 705 -5.75 -7.95 5.88
C LYS A 705 -5.99 -8.72 4.58
N TYR A 706 -6.73 -9.83 4.64
CA TYR A 706 -7.06 -10.64 3.49
C TYR A 706 -7.89 -9.86 2.44
N LEU A 707 -8.96 -9.19 2.86
CA LEU A 707 -9.78 -8.36 1.96
C LEU A 707 -8.96 -7.21 1.33
N LEU A 708 -8.08 -6.57 2.12
CA LEU A 708 -7.17 -5.53 1.62
C LEU A 708 -6.21 -6.07 0.55
N LYS A 709 -5.59 -7.23 0.80
CA LYS A 709 -4.75 -7.96 -0.19
C LYS A 709 -5.53 -8.36 -1.44
N ARG A 710 -6.84 -8.60 -1.33
CA ARG A 710 -7.74 -8.91 -2.45
C ARG A 710 -8.34 -7.68 -3.16
N GLY A 711 -8.03 -6.46 -2.72
CA GLY A 711 -8.41 -5.21 -3.40
C GLY A 711 -9.67 -4.51 -2.86
N ALA A 712 -9.99 -4.69 -1.58
CA ALA A 712 -10.97 -3.85 -0.88
C ALA A 712 -10.47 -2.39 -0.81
N ARG A 713 -11.32 -1.43 -1.18
CA ARG A 713 -11.01 0.01 -1.12
C ARG A 713 -11.15 0.52 0.31
N THR A 714 -10.14 1.25 0.77
CA THR A 714 -10.12 1.81 2.13
C THR A 714 -10.81 3.17 2.22
N THR A 715 -10.97 3.85 1.09
CA THR A 715 -11.59 5.19 0.94
C THR A 715 -13.12 5.20 0.90
N ILE A 716 -13.78 4.04 0.87
CA ILE A 716 -15.24 3.98 0.96
C ILE A 716 -15.65 4.26 2.41
N THR A 717 -16.61 5.17 2.60
CA THR A 717 -17.20 5.49 3.90
C THR A 717 -18.53 4.76 4.11
N ASP A 718 -18.82 4.40 5.36
CA ASP A 718 -20.14 3.95 5.78
C ASP A 718 -21.13 5.13 5.96
N GLY A 719 -22.37 4.83 6.35
CA GLY A 719 -23.45 5.80 6.56
C GLY A 719 -23.24 6.74 7.74
N GLY A 720 -22.25 6.49 8.60
CA GLY A 720 -21.75 7.45 9.58
C GLY A 720 -20.69 8.42 9.02
N GLY A 721 -20.32 8.28 7.75
CA GLY A 721 -19.29 9.08 7.08
C GLY A 721 -17.86 8.63 7.36
N LEU A 722 -17.67 7.46 7.99
CA LEU A 722 -16.36 6.98 8.41
C LEU A 722 -15.86 5.85 7.50
N THR A 723 -14.57 5.87 7.18
CA THR A 723 -13.88 4.79 6.48
C THR A 723 -13.67 3.57 7.38
N ALA A 724 -13.33 2.42 6.79
CA ALA A 724 -13.03 1.22 7.56
C ALA A 724 -11.83 1.40 8.52
N LEU A 725 -10.84 2.25 8.19
CA LEU A 725 -9.73 2.60 9.08
C LEU A 725 -10.22 3.40 10.30
N GLU A 726 -11.00 4.46 10.06
CA GLU A 726 -11.55 5.30 11.12
C GLU A 726 -12.47 4.48 12.03
N ARG A 727 -13.32 3.63 11.45
CA ARG A 727 -14.17 2.69 12.19
C ARG A 727 -13.36 1.68 13.01
N ARG A 728 -12.18 1.24 12.54
CA ARG A 728 -11.29 0.34 13.29
C ARG A 728 -10.59 1.05 14.44
N MET A 729 -10.27 2.33 14.27
CA MET A 729 -9.68 3.18 15.31
C MET A 729 -10.69 3.59 16.39
N ASP A 730 -11.97 3.80 16.04
CA ASP A 730 -13.07 4.01 16.98
C ASP A 730 -13.25 2.83 17.95
N LEU A 731 -13.08 1.59 17.45
CA LEU A 731 -13.22 0.36 18.25
C LEU A 731 -12.01 0.12 19.16
N GLY A 732 -10.82 0.59 18.77
CA GLY A 732 -9.63 0.50 19.61
C GLY A 732 -8.32 0.64 18.83
N ALA A 733 -7.21 0.50 19.55
CA ALA A 733 -5.87 0.54 18.96
C ALA A 733 -5.71 -0.49 17.83
N ILE A 734 -5.07 -0.09 16.73
CA ILE A 734 -4.50 -1.04 15.77
C ILE A 734 -3.10 -1.35 16.26
N THR A 735 -2.92 -2.54 16.84
CA THR A 735 -1.63 -3.04 17.32
C THR A 735 -0.80 -3.72 16.23
N ASP A 736 -1.42 -3.97 15.07
CA ASP A 736 -0.82 -4.65 13.94
C ASP A 736 -0.38 -3.63 12.87
N ASP A 737 0.93 -3.45 12.76
CA ASP A 737 1.53 -2.47 11.84
C ASP A 737 1.24 -2.83 10.37
N GLU A 738 1.15 -4.12 10.00
CA GLU A 738 0.83 -4.53 8.62
C GLU A 738 -0.59 -4.10 8.25
N LEU A 739 -1.56 -4.34 9.13
CA LEU A 739 -2.95 -3.94 8.93
C LEU A 739 -3.10 -2.42 8.82
N PHE A 740 -2.46 -1.65 9.72
CA PHE A 740 -2.50 -0.18 9.66
C PHE A 740 -1.94 0.33 8.31
N LEU A 741 -0.82 -0.23 7.86
CA LEU A 741 -0.20 0.16 6.60
C LEU A 741 -1.04 -0.25 5.38
N LEU A 742 -1.70 -1.41 5.41
CA LEU A 742 -2.65 -1.83 4.37
C LEU A 742 -3.89 -0.90 4.30
N PHE A 743 -4.34 -0.35 5.42
CA PHE A 743 -5.44 0.63 5.43
C PHE A 743 -5.04 1.99 4.81
N VAL A 744 -3.82 2.47 5.04
CA VAL A 744 -3.36 3.79 4.55
C VAL A 744 -2.87 3.73 3.09
N ASN A 745 -2.46 2.57 2.59
CA ASN A 745 -1.98 2.35 1.22
C ASN A 745 -3.11 2.25 0.16
N ASP A 746 -3.90 3.31 -0.05
CA ASP A 746 -4.92 3.33 -1.13
C ASP A 746 -4.33 3.68 -2.51
N SER A 747 -3.32 2.95 -2.99
CA SER A 747 -2.95 2.97 -4.42
C SER A 747 -2.06 1.82 -4.93
N SER A 748 -2.38 1.37 -6.16
CA SER A 748 -1.48 0.77 -7.17
C SER A 748 -1.31 -0.76 -7.34
N ASN A 749 -2.03 -1.63 -6.62
CA ASN A 749 -2.00 -3.09 -6.91
C ASN A 749 -2.75 -3.51 -8.21
N THR A 750 -3.16 -2.54 -9.05
CA THR A 750 -3.81 -2.74 -10.36
C THR A 750 -2.84 -2.99 -11.51
N SER A 751 -1.52 -3.09 -11.28
CA SER A 751 -0.48 -3.17 -12.33
C SER A 751 0.16 -4.55 -12.56
N HIS A 752 -0.24 -5.59 -11.82
CA HIS A 752 0.28 -6.96 -11.98
C HIS A 752 -0.81 -8.02 -12.20
N ARG A 753 -1.63 -7.82 -13.24
CA ARG A 753 -2.38 -8.89 -13.91
C ARG A 753 -2.36 -8.72 -15.43
N ASN A 754 -1.45 -9.43 -16.08
CA ASN A 754 -1.60 -10.01 -17.41
C ASN A 754 -1.28 -11.50 -17.26
#